data_AF-A0A9P9SYQ8-F1
#
_entry.id   AF-A0A9P9SYQ8-F1
#
_cell.length_a   1.000
_cell.length_b   1.000
_cell.length_c   1.000
_cell.angle_alpha   90.00
_cell.angle_beta   90.00
_cell.angle_gamma   90.00
#
_symmetry.space_group_name_H-M   'P 1'
#
loop_
_entity.id
_entity.type
_entity.pdbx_description
1 polymer ?
#
loop_
_entity_poly.entity_id
_entity_poly.type
_entity_poly.pdbx_seq_one_letter_code
_entity_poly.pdbx_strand_id
1 'polypeptide(L)'
;MSGYYPGHNIPPQYYNIDPNAIPSQNIQHAPPLMIPQGSYAPGIPENPFHPGASGPFVPYPESHLQQPYVEQYEDVPGSMGPTQGANARARRRPVPGEQVKHRRTRSGCFTCRQRRVKCDENHPTCERCRKGQRECIYPDTQSSQKSTRSGSKSGKASALDNASSPEDLGESDKERLPSIADDEEDDEYRYDDGTMSGSQDLRDSPHTPGSTLDQSTSSPSTTASSTVPPIGRPPISRKGSTQTTAIKIAPSMKNSSSKTLDVQFYLDYFRNHITIHHYSLKQDPHNFLKGDFLTQALKFEPLKYAVAGYAAYFHTLSQPDGRMSTFLHFYNESVSRLRAAITKNKKQGLATFLTILQLASIEELLGDWVNLMGHQKAAFDMLNRLYTPKSITQSDFLLKISMWYIRFDLFVGFQSGGEAVLSRDWFEAVHECYQQKARDNPDDLGIRYEERFAYSRLVAKDSNDLFARTQKGLISPQDFMAQLPVLRERVESLRTNLPEMLTDSQCKVRDMPGTQDPNDIVDPYESDVMWGDRLFTTNFLMLDIWGIIFMFNISEAMALRKPFSPETTKEAYKAVQLYEAMCAYPEAPNGTMLEAQVSFAIAFLFLPKDQKTTQWCRRTFAKIEASGYIYSDVLRNRMLESMGEGPSDWWLPEDEGCPRIIRTIKDFIKERTTAPKDQVSDDLREMRGIFNSLTISDSPNSDTMTVTSAEGSQSTM
;
A
#
# COMPACT_ATOMS: atom_id res chain seq x y z
N MET A 1 23.39 -5.79 -34.20
CA MET A 1 22.48 -5.28 -35.24
C MET A 1 21.68 -4.18 -34.56
N SER A 2 21.91 -2.87 -34.74
CA SER A 2 22.24 -2.06 -35.93
C SER A 2 21.05 -1.87 -36.88
N GLY A 3 20.52 -0.65 -36.99
CA GLY A 3 19.47 -0.27 -37.97
C GLY A 3 18.73 1.07 -37.73
N TYR A 4 19.28 2.17 -38.24
CA TYR A 4 18.61 3.40 -38.76
C TYR A 4 17.56 4.21 -37.94
N TYR A 5 17.99 5.36 -37.40
CA TYR A 5 17.66 6.78 -37.73
C TYR A 5 16.29 7.20 -38.35
N PRO A 6 15.86 8.50 -38.29
CA PRO A 6 16.54 9.71 -37.74
C PRO A 6 15.72 10.53 -36.70
N GLY A 7 16.26 11.65 -36.21
CA GLY A 7 15.59 12.60 -35.29
C GLY A 7 15.38 14.01 -35.87
N HIS A 8 14.80 14.92 -35.07
CA HIS A 8 14.47 16.29 -35.49
C HIS A 8 14.86 17.37 -34.46
N ASN A 9 15.59 18.39 -34.92
CA ASN A 9 15.69 19.71 -34.25
C ASN A 9 14.67 20.67 -34.87
N ILE A 10 13.99 21.47 -34.04
CA ILE A 10 12.97 22.47 -34.44
C ILE A 10 13.26 23.78 -33.65
N PRO A 11 13.04 24.99 -34.22
CA PRO A 11 13.95 26.13 -33.99
C PRO A 11 13.66 27.01 -32.75
N PRO A 12 14.62 27.88 -32.34
CA PRO A 12 14.61 28.58 -31.04
C PRO A 12 13.49 29.61 -30.79
N GLN A 13 12.67 29.92 -31.80
CA GLN A 13 11.75 31.06 -31.83
C GLN A 13 10.46 30.91 -30.99
N TYR A 14 10.44 29.96 -30.05
CA TYR A 14 9.35 29.74 -29.08
C TYR A 14 9.83 29.64 -27.61
N TYR A 15 11.11 29.93 -27.33
CA TYR A 15 11.68 29.87 -25.97
C TYR A 15 11.47 31.13 -25.12
N ASN A 16 10.71 32.12 -25.59
CA ASN A 16 10.33 33.30 -24.80
C ASN A 16 8.88 33.70 -25.09
N ILE A 17 8.07 33.83 -24.03
CA ILE A 17 6.85 34.62 -24.05
C ILE A 17 7.15 35.91 -23.29
N ASP A 18 7.25 37.03 -23.99
CA ASP A 18 7.33 38.36 -23.37
C ASP A 18 5.96 38.67 -22.73
N PRO A 19 5.90 38.95 -21.41
CA PRO A 19 4.63 39.24 -20.73
C PRO A 19 3.94 40.54 -21.17
N ASN A 20 4.56 41.34 -22.06
CA ASN A 20 4.03 42.63 -22.53
C ASN A 20 3.34 42.56 -23.92
N ALA A 21 3.19 41.38 -24.52
CA ALA A 21 2.57 41.23 -25.84
C ALA A 21 1.05 41.49 -25.81
N ILE A 22 0.62 42.64 -26.34
CA ILE A 22 -0.80 43.05 -26.40
C ILE A 22 -1.59 42.13 -27.37
N PRO A 23 -2.72 41.51 -26.96
CA PRO A 23 -3.50 40.65 -27.83
C PRO A 23 -4.22 41.40 -28.96
N SER A 24 -4.04 40.95 -30.20
CA SER A 24 -4.78 41.45 -31.38
C SER A 24 -6.27 41.11 -31.29
N GLN A 25 -7.13 42.14 -31.20
CA GLN A 25 -8.58 41.97 -31.25
C GLN A 25 -9.05 41.60 -32.66
N ASN A 26 -9.31 40.31 -32.93
CA ASN A 26 -10.37 39.84 -33.82
C ASN A 26 -10.49 38.31 -33.83
N ILE A 27 -11.54 37.79 -33.19
CA ILE A 27 -12.39 36.64 -33.58
C ILE A 27 -13.49 36.55 -32.51
N GLN A 28 -14.76 36.55 -32.93
CA GLN A 28 -15.91 36.43 -32.04
C GLN A 28 -16.83 35.29 -32.49
N HIS A 29 -17.34 34.55 -31.51
CA HIS A 29 -18.50 33.66 -31.59
C HIS A 29 -18.53 32.60 -32.72
N ALA A 30 -17.86 31.47 -32.48
CA ALA A 30 -18.27 30.17 -33.00
C ALA A 30 -18.09 29.08 -31.90
N PRO A 31 -19.00 28.11 -31.76
CA PRO A 31 -18.80 27.00 -30.84
C PRO A 31 -17.71 26.03 -31.36
N PRO A 32 -16.83 25.49 -30.51
CA PRO A 32 -15.76 24.59 -30.96
C PRO A 32 -16.33 23.24 -31.39
N LEU A 33 -16.23 22.94 -32.68
CA LEU A 33 -16.50 21.61 -33.23
C LEU A 33 -15.37 20.64 -32.87
N MET A 34 -15.71 19.45 -32.37
CA MET A 34 -14.75 18.36 -32.16
C MET A 34 -14.29 17.79 -33.51
N ILE A 35 -13.04 18.11 -33.90
CA ILE A 35 -12.44 17.65 -35.16
C ILE A 35 -11.94 16.20 -34.99
N PRO A 36 -12.28 15.25 -35.90
CA PRO A 36 -11.76 13.89 -35.89
C PRO A 36 -10.23 13.82 -36.09
N GLN A 37 -9.63 12.67 -35.77
CA GLN A 37 -8.19 12.46 -35.67
C GLN A 37 -7.39 12.93 -36.91
N GLY A 38 -6.49 13.90 -36.70
CA GLY A 38 -5.44 14.28 -37.65
C GLY A 38 -4.48 15.30 -37.06
N SER A 39 -3.17 15.11 -37.27
CA SER A 39 -2.06 16.04 -37.01
C SER A 39 -1.96 16.68 -35.61
N TYR A 40 -1.01 16.22 -34.80
CA TYR A 40 -0.73 16.75 -33.45
C TYR A 40 -0.10 18.16 -33.46
N ALA A 41 -0.46 18.96 -32.46
CA ALA A 41 0.29 20.15 -32.05
C ALA A 41 0.88 19.91 -30.64
N PRO A 42 2.19 20.12 -30.42
CA PRO A 42 2.79 20.01 -29.08
C PRO A 42 2.48 21.27 -28.25
N GLY A 43 2.15 21.11 -26.97
CA GLY A 43 1.88 22.25 -26.08
C GLY A 43 1.12 21.96 -24.78
N ILE A 44 0.49 20.79 -24.65
CA ILE A 44 -0.07 20.32 -23.37
C ILE A 44 0.92 19.30 -22.78
N PRO A 45 1.40 19.49 -21.53
CA PRO A 45 2.20 18.47 -20.84
C PRO A 45 1.40 17.18 -20.66
N GLU A 46 2.01 16.02 -20.90
CA GLU A 46 1.41 14.75 -20.44
C GLU A 46 1.35 14.74 -18.91
N ASN A 47 0.22 14.34 -18.32
CA ASN A 47 0.10 14.22 -16.87
C ASN A 47 1.01 13.07 -16.38
N PRO A 48 2.10 13.33 -15.63
CA PRO A 48 3.04 12.28 -15.24
C PRO A 48 2.43 11.28 -14.24
N PHE A 49 1.35 11.67 -13.54
CA PHE A 49 0.57 10.80 -12.66
C PHE A 49 -0.26 9.76 -13.41
N HIS A 50 -0.60 9.99 -14.69
CA HIS A 50 -1.27 8.98 -15.51
C HIS A 50 -0.25 8.14 -16.30
N PRO A 51 -0.41 6.81 -16.42
CA PRO A 51 0.33 6.01 -17.37
C PRO A 51 0.08 6.49 -18.81
N GLY A 52 1.06 7.18 -19.41
CA GLY A 52 0.99 7.61 -20.81
C GLY A 52 0.66 6.42 -21.73
N ALA A 53 -0.31 6.60 -22.62
CA ALA A 53 -0.96 5.53 -23.38
C ALA A 53 -0.13 5.06 -24.59
N SER A 54 1.13 4.67 -24.36
CA SER A 54 2.08 4.22 -25.37
C SER A 54 2.08 2.70 -25.53
N GLY A 55 1.10 2.21 -26.30
CA GLY A 55 0.93 0.80 -26.67
C GLY A 55 -0.29 0.14 -26.00
N PRO A 56 -0.79 -0.98 -26.55
CA PRO A 56 -1.96 -1.65 -26.00
C PRO A 56 -1.61 -2.31 -24.66
N PHE A 57 -2.16 -1.78 -23.57
CA PHE A 57 -2.37 -2.57 -22.36
C PHE A 57 -3.13 -3.84 -22.77
N VAL A 58 -2.57 -5.01 -22.45
CA VAL A 58 -3.26 -6.28 -22.69
C VAL A 58 -4.53 -6.27 -21.84
N PRO A 59 -5.73 -6.32 -22.44
CA PRO A 59 -6.95 -6.48 -21.67
C PRO A 59 -6.86 -7.83 -20.96
N TYR A 60 -6.89 -7.82 -19.62
CA TYR A 60 -7.16 -9.06 -18.91
C TYR A 60 -8.55 -9.54 -19.37
N PRO A 61 -8.72 -10.81 -19.76
CA PRO A 61 -9.95 -11.27 -20.37
C PRO A 61 -11.07 -11.29 -19.32
N GLU A 62 -11.89 -10.25 -19.34
CA GLU A 62 -13.14 -10.17 -18.60
C GLU A 62 -14.08 -11.24 -19.15
N SER A 63 -14.29 -12.30 -18.38
CA SER A 63 -14.96 -13.52 -18.84
C SER A 63 -16.48 -13.37 -18.83
N HIS A 64 -17.00 -12.55 -19.76
CA HIS A 64 -18.43 -12.33 -19.99
C HIS A 64 -19.12 -13.60 -20.52
N LEU A 65 -19.56 -14.45 -19.58
CA LEU A 65 -20.51 -15.53 -19.85
C LEU A 65 -21.95 -14.99 -19.75
N GLN A 66 -22.47 -14.46 -20.86
CA GLN A 66 -23.85 -14.70 -21.34
C GLN A 66 -24.15 -13.88 -22.61
N GLN A 67 -24.51 -14.58 -23.68
CA GLN A 67 -25.21 -14.03 -24.84
C GLN A 67 -26.41 -14.95 -25.11
N PRO A 68 -27.65 -14.44 -25.13
CA PRO A 68 -28.82 -15.26 -25.43
C PRO A 68 -28.90 -15.53 -26.93
N TYR A 69 -29.23 -16.76 -27.33
CA TYR A 69 -29.57 -17.10 -28.70
C TYR A 69 -30.98 -17.68 -28.75
N VAL A 70 -31.86 -16.99 -29.46
CA VAL A 70 -33.24 -17.44 -29.75
C VAL A 70 -33.27 -18.01 -31.17
N GLU A 71 -34.18 -18.96 -31.37
CA GLU A 71 -34.28 -19.81 -32.55
C GLU A 71 -34.41 -19.05 -33.88
N GLN A 72 -33.78 -19.59 -34.91
CA GLN A 72 -34.40 -19.64 -36.23
C GLN A 72 -34.02 -20.96 -36.92
N TYR A 73 -35.03 -21.67 -37.43
CA TYR A 73 -34.93 -22.98 -38.06
C TYR A 73 -35.42 -22.85 -39.51
N GLU A 74 -34.75 -23.49 -40.46
CA GLU A 74 -35.34 -23.84 -41.76
C GLU A 74 -35.09 -25.32 -42.09
N ASP A 75 -36.14 -25.91 -42.65
CA ASP A 75 -36.37 -27.31 -43.00
C ASP A 75 -35.29 -27.98 -43.90
N VAL A 76 -34.88 -29.26 -43.73
CA VAL A 76 -35.57 -30.58 -43.92
C VAL A 76 -35.55 -31.08 -45.39
N PRO A 77 -35.53 -32.41 -45.72
CA PRO A 77 -35.16 -33.62 -44.95
C PRO A 77 -34.30 -34.68 -45.71
N GLY A 78 -33.98 -35.81 -45.02
CA GLY A 78 -33.98 -37.15 -45.64
C GLY A 78 -32.66 -37.96 -45.63
N SER A 79 -32.67 -39.31 -45.60
CA SER A 79 -33.79 -40.25 -45.38
C SER A 79 -33.32 -41.69 -45.03
N MET A 80 -33.98 -42.33 -44.05
CA MET A 80 -34.15 -43.80 -43.82
C MET A 80 -32.94 -44.78 -43.67
N GLY A 81 -33.15 -45.83 -42.85
CA GLY A 81 -32.30 -47.05 -42.74
C GLY A 81 -32.92 -48.26 -43.48
N PRO A 82 -32.95 -49.51 -42.95
CA PRO A 82 -32.39 -50.03 -41.68
C PRO A 82 -31.81 -51.50 -41.75
N THR A 83 -31.69 -52.17 -40.58
CA THR A 83 -31.70 -53.64 -40.32
C THR A 83 -30.51 -54.59 -40.66
N GLN A 84 -29.94 -55.17 -39.58
CA GLN A 84 -29.61 -56.60 -39.31
C GLN A 84 -28.62 -57.42 -40.19
N GLY A 85 -27.70 -58.16 -39.55
CA GLY A 85 -26.88 -59.24 -40.16
C GLY A 85 -25.62 -59.62 -39.35
N ALA A 86 -25.40 -60.90 -39.04
CA ALA A 86 -24.44 -61.33 -38.00
C ALA A 86 -22.99 -61.67 -38.45
N ASN A 87 -22.05 -61.45 -37.52
CA ASN A 87 -20.78 -62.17 -37.29
C ASN A 87 -19.70 -62.33 -38.39
N ALA A 88 -18.62 -61.51 -38.28
CA ALA A 88 -17.22 -61.96 -38.45
C ALA A 88 -16.24 -61.03 -37.70
N ARG A 89 -15.05 -61.53 -37.31
CA ARG A 89 -14.04 -60.79 -36.50
C ARG A 89 -12.98 -60.08 -37.36
N ALA A 90 -12.80 -58.77 -37.22
CA ALA A 90 -11.53 -58.08 -37.55
C ALA A 90 -11.36 -56.75 -36.77
N ARG A 91 -10.09 -56.38 -36.49
CA ARG A 91 -9.70 -55.20 -35.67
C ARG A 91 -10.14 -53.85 -36.28
N ARG A 92 -10.55 -52.89 -35.44
CA ARG A 92 -10.57 -51.44 -35.75
C ARG A 92 -10.04 -50.60 -34.58
N ARG A 93 -9.59 -49.37 -34.89
CA ARG A 93 -9.18 -48.33 -33.93
C ARG A 93 -10.40 -47.56 -33.39
N PRO A 94 -10.35 -46.99 -32.17
CA PRO A 94 -11.28 -45.94 -31.73
C PRO A 94 -11.00 -44.57 -32.38
N VAL A 95 -12.00 -43.70 -32.29
CA VAL A 95 -12.03 -42.27 -32.69
C VAL A 95 -11.94 -41.41 -31.41
N PRO A 96 -11.41 -40.17 -31.42
CA PRO A 96 -11.03 -39.46 -30.18
C PRO A 96 -12.22 -38.79 -29.47
N GLY A 97 -12.15 -38.68 -28.13
CA GLY A 97 -13.19 -38.00 -27.36
C GLY A 97 -13.10 -38.03 -25.83
N GLU A 98 -11.93 -38.23 -25.21
CA GLU A 98 -11.84 -38.25 -23.73
C GLU A 98 -10.51 -37.66 -23.22
N GLN A 99 -10.55 -36.43 -22.67
CA GLN A 99 -9.37 -35.78 -22.07
C GLN A 99 -9.15 -36.25 -20.62
N VAL A 100 -8.64 -37.47 -20.46
CA VAL A 100 -8.23 -38.01 -19.16
C VAL A 100 -7.15 -37.12 -18.54
N LYS A 101 -7.42 -36.56 -17.35
CA LYS A 101 -6.50 -35.68 -16.61
C LYS A 101 -5.13 -36.35 -16.42
N HIS A 102 -4.07 -35.74 -16.98
CA HIS A 102 -2.78 -36.38 -17.16
C HIS A 102 -1.96 -36.46 -15.85
N ARG A 103 -2.30 -37.43 -14.99
CA ARG A 103 -1.59 -37.75 -13.74
C ARG A 103 -0.13 -38.08 -14.03
N ARG A 104 0.81 -37.26 -13.54
CA ARG A 104 2.26 -37.53 -13.63
C ARG A 104 2.59 -38.84 -12.89
N THR A 105 3.26 -39.78 -13.55
CA THR A 105 3.71 -41.03 -12.90
C THR A 105 4.82 -40.73 -11.89
N ARG A 106 4.75 -41.38 -10.71
CA ARG A 106 5.70 -41.19 -9.59
C ARG A 106 6.90 -42.16 -9.69
N SER A 107 7.07 -42.83 -10.83
CA SER A 107 8.02 -43.94 -11.05
C SER A 107 9.26 -43.59 -11.89
N GLY A 108 9.16 -42.73 -12.92
CA GLY A 108 10.30 -42.33 -13.78
C GLY A 108 11.57 -41.86 -13.06
N CYS A 109 12.75 -42.01 -13.68
CA CYS A 109 14.03 -41.60 -13.08
C CYS A 109 14.12 -40.08 -12.80
N PHE A 110 14.93 -39.68 -11.80
CA PHE A 110 15.10 -38.28 -11.41
C PHE A 110 15.53 -37.39 -12.58
N THR A 111 16.47 -37.85 -13.39
CA THR A 111 17.01 -37.15 -14.57
C THR A 111 15.93 -36.80 -15.61
N CYS A 112 14.91 -37.66 -15.78
CA CYS A 112 13.77 -37.36 -16.64
C CYS A 112 12.75 -36.42 -15.96
N ARG A 113 12.50 -36.58 -14.65
CA ARG A 113 11.61 -35.68 -13.89
C ARG A 113 12.11 -34.23 -13.89
N GLN A 114 13.39 -34.02 -13.57
CA GLN A 114 14.02 -32.70 -13.50
C GLN A 114 13.98 -32.00 -14.87
N ARG A 115 14.22 -32.75 -15.95
CA ARG A 115 14.09 -32.28 -17.34
C ARG A 115 12.64 -32.16 -17.84
N ARG A 116 11.64 -32.46 -17.01
CA ARG A 116 10.19 -32.44 -17.33
C ARG A 116 9.80 -33.28 -18.57
N VAL A 117 10.54 -34.34 -18.87
CA VAL A 117 10.26 -35.25 -20.00
C VAL A 117 9.72 -36.60 -19.54
N LYS A 118 8.84 -37.22 -20.34
CA LYS A 118 8.31 -38.56 -20.06
C LYS A 118 9.45 -39.60 -20.03
N CYS A 119 9.65 -40.23 -18.88
CA CYS A 119 10.54 -41.37 -18.73
C CYS A 119 9.92 -42.62 -19.39
N ASP A 120 10.77 -43.51 -19.88
CA ASP A 120 10.39 -44.84 -20.40
C ASP A 120 10.47 -45.94 -19.33
N GLU A 121 10.91 -45.60 -18.10
CA GLU A 121 10.84 -46.44 -16.90
C GLU A 121 11.60 -47.80 -16.98
N ASN A 122 12.51 -47.95 -17.96
CA ASN A 122 13.44 -49.07 -18.05
C ASN A 122 14.60 -48.96 -17.03
N HIS A 123 14.91 -50.07 -16.37
CA HIS A 123 16.06 -50.23 -15.46
C HIS A 123 17.16 -51.10 -16.12
N PRO A 124 18.45 -50.93 -15.77
CA PRO A 124 18.99 -49.95 -14.82
C PRO A 124 19.07 -48.52 -15.37
N THR A 125 18.95 -48.33 -16.69
CA THR A 125 19.07 -47.02 -17.35
C THR A 125 18.00 -46.86 -18.41
N CYS A 126 17.22 -45.77 -18.32
CA CYS A 126 16.14 -45.49 -19.27
C CYS A 126 16.70 -45.07 -20.65
N GLU A 127 15.97 -45.38 -21.73
CA GLU A 127 16.32 -45.09 -23.13
C GLU A 127 16.75 -43.62 -23.34
N ARG A 128 16.03 -42.67 -22.72
CA ARG A 128 16.35 -41.24 -22.85
C ARG A 128 17.63 -40.82 -22.14
N CYS A 129 18.01 -41.49 -21.06
CA CYS A 129 19.28 -41.22 -20.36
C CYS A 129 20.44 -41.94 -21.06
N ARG A 130 20.22 -43.18 -21.53
CA ARG A 130 21.15 -43.94 -22.38
C ARG A 130 21.53 -43.17 -23.65
N LYS A 131 20.54 -42.79 -24.46
CA LYS A 131 20.75 -42.01 -25.71
C LYS A 131 21.28 -40.59 -25.45
N GLY A 132 21.03 -40.04 -24.26
CA GLY A 132 21.52 -38.73 -23.86
C GLY A 132 22.88 -38.72 -23.17
N GLN A 133 23.53 -39.88 -23.00
CA GLN A 133 24.74 -40.10 -22.19
C GLN A 133 24.68 -39.42 -20.81
N ARG A 134 23.62 -39.71 -20.05
CA ARG A 134 23.37 -39.13 -18.72
C ARG A 134 23.16 -40.22 -17.67
N GLU A 135 23.59 -39.91 -16.47
CA GLU A 135 23.28 -40.65 -15.25
C GLU A 135 21.76 -40.80 -15.08
N CYS A 136 21.32 -41.97 -14.60
CA CYS A 136 19.92 -42.37 -14.60
C CYS A 136 19.49 -42.95 -13.24
N ILE A 137 19.41 -42.08 -12.24
CA ILE A 137 19.06 -42.47 -10.87
C ILE A 137 17.54 -42.66 -10.75
N TYR A 138 17.12 -43.80 -10.23
CA TYR A 138 15.75 -44.05 -9.77
C TYR A 138 15.70 -43.95 -8.23
N PRO A 139 14.58 -43.54 -7.62
CA PRO A 139 14.43 -43.55 -6.17
C PRO A 139 14.33 -44.98 -5.63
N ASP A 140 15.20 -45.35 -4.69
CA ASP A 140 15.20 -46.67 -4.07
C ASP A 140 13.91 -46.94 -3.28
N THR A 141 13.37 -48.15 -3.46
CA THR A 141 12.18 -48.62 -2.74
C THR A 141 12.59 -49.48 -1.55
N GLN A 142 12.71 -48.89 -0.37
CA GLN A 142 12.88 -49.65 0.87
C GLN A 142 11.65 -50.55 1.12
N SER A 143 11.88 -51.86 1.14
CA SER A 143 10.84 -52.89 1.13
C SER A 143 10.57 -53.46 2.53
N SER A 144 9.61 -52.87 3.23
CA SER A 144 9.11 -53.43 4.51
C SER A 144 7.89 -54.34 4.26
N GLN A 145 8.13 -55.58 3.82
CA GLN A 145 7.03 -56.56 3.66
C GLN A 145 6.65 -57.24 4.98
N LYS A 146 5.36 -57.14 5.34
CA LYS A 146 4.68 -58.16 6.16
C LYS A 146 3.97 -59.14 5.23
N SER A 147 4.32 -60.41 5.29
CA SER A 147 3.53 -61.49 4.69
C SER A 147 3.58 -62.74 5.57
N THR A 148 2.44 -63.43 5.66
CA THR A 148 2.21 -64.55 6.60
C THR A 148 2.22 -65.90 5.88
N ARG A 149 2.82 -66.93 6.50
CA ARG A 149 2.52 -68.38 6.33
C ARG A 149 2.36 -68.86 4.87
N SER A 150 3.27 -69.66 4.31
CA SER A 150 3.46 -71.09 4.66
C SER A 150 4.25 -71.78 3.52
N GLY A 151 4.79 -72.99 3.73
CA GLY A 151 5.41 -73.77 2.64
C GLY A 151 6.69 -74.51 3.03
N SER A 152 6.56 -75.78 3.41
CA SER A 152 7.58 -76.68 3.96
C SER A 152 8.82 -77.02 3.08
N LYS A 153 9.91 -77.41 3.77
CA LYS A 153 10.83 -78.56 3.49
C LYS A 153 12.01 -78.42 2.47
N SER A 154 13.22 -78.60 3.03
CA SER A 154 14.30 -79.56 2.62
C SER A 154 15.65 -79.02 2.12
N GLY A 155 16.75 -79.69 2.53
CA GLY A 155 18.15 -79.46 2.13
C GLY A 155 18.90 -78.53 3.10
N LYS A 156 20.01 -78.87 3.78
CA LYS A 156 21.31 -79.48 3.40
C LYS A 156 22.08 -78.69 2.33
N ALA A 157 23.37 -78.36 2.50
CA ALA A 157 24.26 -78.49 3.67
C ALA A 157 25.56 -77.66 3.47
N SER A 158 26.40 -77.57 4.52
CA SER A 158 27.84 -77.20 4.49
C SER A 158 28.20 -75.76 4.04
N ALA A 159 29.31 -75.14 4.49
CA ALA A 159 30.23 -75.41 5.60
C ALA A 159 31.14 -74.18 5.83
N LEU A 160 31.73 -74.04 7.03
CA LEU A 160 33.08 -73.51 7.39
C LEU A 160 33.61 -72.22 6.69
N ASP A 161 34.31 -71.28 7.35
CA ASP A 161 34.94 -71.34 8.68
C ASP A 161 35.28 -69.93 9.23
N ASN A 162 35.48 -69.84 10.55
CA ASN A 162 36.26 -68.83 11.30
C ASN A 162 35.94 -67.31 11.19
N ALA A 163 36.38 -66.44 12.13
CA ALA A 163 36.48 -66.53 13.59
C ALA A 163 36.98 -65.18 14.15
N SER A 164 36.28 -64.58 15.14
CA SER A 164 36.87 -63.76 16.23
C SER A 164 35.78 -63.25 17.18
N SER A 165 35.88 -63.63 18.46
CA SER A 165 35.23 -63.03 19.64
C SER A 165 36.28 -62.15 20.37
N PRO A 166 36.03 -61.54 21.56
CA PRO A 166 34.84 -61.57 22.43
C PRO A 166 34.31 -60.19 22.93
N GLU A 167 33.05 -60.19 23.40
CA GLU A 167 32.51 -59.83 24.76
C GLU A 167 33.02 -58.53 25.47
N ASP A 168 32.37 -57.92 26.48
CA ASP A 168 31.25 -58.33 27.35
C ASP A 168 30.50 -57.11 28.00
N LEU A 169 29.35 -57.37 28.65
CA LEU A 169 28.58 -56.53 29.62
C LEU A 169 27.97 -55.18 29.14
N GLY A 170 26.85 -54.67 29.69
CA GLY A 170 25.91 -55.28 30.65
C GLY A 170 24.79 -54.34 31.17
N GLU A 171 23.53 -54.75 30.96
CA GLU A 171 22.30 -54.46 31.75
C GLU A 171 21.69 -53.03 31.92
N SER A 172 20.56 -53.02 32.65
CA SER A 172 19.44 -52.05 32.68
C SER A 172 19.68 -50.85 33.61
N ASP A 173 19.17 -49.64 33.27
CA ASP A 173 17.90 -49.22 33.90
C ASP A 173 17.12 -48.06 33.25
N LYS A 174 15.89 -47.86 33.76
CA LYS A 174 14.85 -47.00 33.21
C LYS A 174 14.70 -45.73 34.05
N GLU A 175 14.45 -44.59 33.41
CA GLU A 175 13.47 -43.65 33.92
C GLU A 175 12.80 -42.84 32.79
N ARG A 176 11.58 -42.34 33.05
CA ARG A 176 10.68 -41.81 32.02
C ARG A 176 9.94 -40.59 32.56
N LEU A 177 10.29 -39.41 32.06
CA LEU A 177 9.64 -38.15 32.46
C LEU A 177 8.23 -38.02 31.82
N PRO A 178 7.30 -37.31 32.48
CA PRO A 178 5.87 -37.38 32.19
C PRO A 178 5.39 -36.46 31.06
N SER A 179 4.21 -36.77 30.52
CA SER A 179 3.42 -35.86 29.69
C SER A 179 2.78 -34.76 30.54
N ILE A 180 2.63 -33.57 29.96
CA ILE A 180 1.76 -32.50 30.47
C ILE A 180 0.33 -32.81 30.02
N ALA A 181 -0.67 -32.44 30.85
CA ALA A 181 -2.09 -32.62 30.55
C ALA A 181 -2.67 -31.40 29.82
N ASP A 182 -3.73 -31.62 29.05
CA ASP A 182 -4.62 -30.58 28.56
C ASP A 182 -5.69 -30.31 29.65
N ASP A 183 -5.95 -29.05 29.99
CA ASP A 183 -7.06 -28.65 30.86
C ASP A 183 -8.29 -28.29 30.01
N GLU A 184 -9.48 -28.74 30.43
CA GLU A 184 -10.75 -28.50 29.75
C GLU A 184 -11.41 -27.21 30.26
N GLU A 185 -11.72 -26.25 29.38
CA GLU A 185 -12.57 -25.09 29.69
C GLU A 185 -14.04 -25.47 29.47
N ASP A 186 -14.90 -25.24 30.47
CA ASP A 186 -16.35 -25.34 30.30
C ASP A 186 -17.14 -24.30 31.12
N ASP A 187 -18.31 -23.97 30.56
CA ASP A 187 -19.51 -23.34 31.12
C ASP A 187 -19.65 -21.83 31.49
N GLU A 188 -20.75 -21.33 30.91
CA GLU A 188 -21.75 -20.37 31.41
C GLU A 188 -21.43 -18.86 31.62
N TYR A 189 -21.88 -18.04 30.66
CA TYR A 189 -22.25 -16.64 30.87
C TYR A 189 -23.76 -16.45 30.67
N ARG A 190 -24.45 -16.01 31.74
CA ARG A 190 -25.89 -15.74 31.76
C ARG A 190 -26.17 -14.24 31.63
N TYR A 191 -27.14 -13.88 30.79
CA TYR A 191 -27.66 -12.51 30.70
C TYR A 191 -28.52 -12.16 31.92
N ASP A 192 -28.43 -10.90 32.38
CA ASP A 192 -29.53 -10.17 33.02
C ASP A 192 -29.42 -8.66 32.72
N ASP A 193 -30.51 -7.92 32.95
CA ASP A 193 -30.70 -6.49 32.66
C ASP A 193 -31.03 -5.70 33.95
N GLY A 194 -30.92 -4.37 33.95
CA GLY A 194 -31.56 -3.55 34.99
C GLY A 194 -30.80 -2.34 35.57
N THR A 195 -31.10 -1.16 35.02
CA THR A 195 -31.42 0.09 35.77
C THR A 195 -30.46 0.70 36.82
N MET A 196 -29.82 1.80 36.40
CA MET A 196 -29.94 3.18 36.96
C MET A 196 -29.57 3.56 38.42
N SER A 197 -28.75 4.62 38.49
CA SER A 197 -28.75 5.73 39.49
C SER A 197 -27.95 5.58 40.80
N GLY A 198 -27.36 6.70 41.25
CA GLY A 198 -26.74 6.85 42.58
C GLY A 198 -25.42 7.65 42.60
N SER A 199 -25.48 8.95 42.88
CA SER A 199 -24.29 9.77 43.20
C SER A 199 -24.17 9.97 44.72
N GLN A 200 -22.95 9.99 45.28
CA GLN A 200 -22.50 11.00 46.25
C GLN A 200 -21.03 10.83 46.67
N ASP A 201 -20.45 11.92 47.16
CA ASP A 201 -19.10 12.04 47.72
C ASP A 201 -18.91 11.24 49.01
N LEU A 202 -17.64 10.99 49.37
CA LEU A 202 -17.16 11.31 50.72
C LEU A 202 -15.66 11.66 50.71
N ARG A 203 -15.26 12.53 51.64
CA ARG A 203 -13.85 12.91 51.89
C ARG A 203 -13.28 12.00 52.98
N ASP A 204 -11.94 11.86 53.03
CA ASP A 204 -11.19 12.40 54.17
C ASP A 204 -9.66 12.41 53.98
N SER A 205 -9.00 13.14 54.88
CA SER A 205 -7.55 13.42 54.98
C SER A 205 -7.30 14.08 56.34
N PRO A 206 -6.05 14.29 56.84
CA PRO A 206 -4.74 14.07 56.21
C PRO A 206 -3.79 13.23 57.12
N HIS A 207 -2.48 13.25 56.83
CA HIS A 207 -1.48 13.82 57.76
C HIS A 207 -0.08 13.93 57.13
N THR A 208 0.64 15.01 57.45
CA THR A 208 2.05 15.27 57.12
C THR A 208 2.70 15.90 58.35
N PRO A 209 4.02 15.74 58.60
CA PRO A 209 5.04 16.67 58.07
C PRO A 209 6.30 15.93 57.53
N GLY A 210 7.30 16.56 56.91
CA GLY A 210 7.49 17.98 56.57
C GLY A 210 8.96 18.43 56.65
N SER A 211 9.29 19.47 55.85
CA SER A 211 10.63 20.09 55.60
C SER A 211 11.62 19.26 54.75
N THR A 212 12.62 19.82 54.04
CA THR A 212 13.15 21.23 53.98
C THR A 212 13.26 21.84 52.57
N LEU A 213 13.34 23.18 52.57
CA LEU A 213 14.04 24.15 51.71
C LEU A 213 15.39 23.68 51.04
N ASP A 214 15.93 24.31 49.98
CA ASP A 214 15.62 25.65 49.43
C ASP A 214 15.90 25.95 47.92
N GLN A 215 15.32 27.08 47.49
CA GLN A 215 15.46 27.97 46.31
C GLN A 215 16.51 27.76 45.18
N SER A 216 15.96 27.62 43.96
CA SER A 216 16.11 28.48 42.75
C SER A 216 17.19 29.59 42.65
N THR A 217 17.87 29.72 41.48
CA THR A 217 17.64 30.78 40.44
C THR A 217 18.69 30.86 39.29
N SER A 218 18.21 31.24 38.10
CA SER A 218 18.85 31.98 36.96
C SER A 218 20.21 31.59 36.32
N SER A 219 20.16 31.49 34.98
CA SER A 219 21.23 31.60 33.94
C SER A 219 21.86 33.02 33.85
N PRO A 220 22.79 33.43 32.92
CA PRO A 220 23.19 32.80 31.63
C PRO A 220 24.69 32.90 31.19
N SER A 221 24.97 32.48 29.93
CA SER A 221 26.11 32.92 29.06
C SER A 221 27.54 32.40 29.40
N THR A 222 28.50 32.19 28.48
CA THR A 222 28.56 32.26 26.98
C THR A 222 29.80 31.49 26.42
N THR A 223 29.91 31.40 25.08
CA THR A 223 31.15 31.27 24.25
C THR A 223 32.02 29.98 24.22
N ALA A 224 31.97 29.33 23.03
CA ALA A 224 33.09 29.04 22.11
C ALA A 224 34.13 27.89 22.32
N SER A 225 34.08 26.96 21.35
CA SER A 225 35.20 26.39 20.56
C SER A 225 36.34 25.54 21.18
N SER A 226 36.24 24.23 20.94
CA SER A 226 37.21 23.35 20.23
C SER A 226 38.74 23.50 20.42
N THR A 227 39.43 22.40 20.82
CA THR A 227 40.31 21.53 19.96
C THR A 227 41.10 20.49 20.82
N VAL A 228 41.57 19.37 20.23
CA VAL A 228 42.14 18.15 20.89
C VAL A 228 43.35 17.65 20.05
N PRO A 229 44.56 17.36 20.61
CA PRO A 229 44.90 16.11 21.34
C PRO A 229 46.01 16.35 22.44
N PRO A 230 46.94 15.44 22.87
CA PRO A 230 47.10 13.97 22.71
C PRO A 230 47.52 13.12 23.96
N ILE A 231 47.03 11.86 23.98
CA ILE A 231 47.72 10.56 24.23
C ILE A 231 48.88 10.44 25.27
N GLY A 232 48.75 9.48 26.21
CA GLY A 232 49.88 8.88 26.96
C GLY A 232 49.58 7.51 27.62
N ARG A 233 50.44 6.49 27.40
CA ARG A 233 50.41 5.10 27.95
C ARG A 233 51.83 4.48 27.84
N PRO A 234 52.15 3.31 28.46
CA PRO A 234 51.40 2.49 29.42
C PRO A 234 51.93 2.68 30.86
N PRO A 235 52.83 1.87 31.52
CA PRO A 235 53.42 0.55 31.25
C PRO A 235 52.65 -0.61 31.96
N ILE A 236 53.32 -1.72 32.30
CA ILE A 236 52.79 -2.92 33.00
C ILE A 236 53.85 -3.43 34.01
N SER A 237 53.44 -4.07 35.11
CA SER A 237 54.29 -5.03 35.85
C SER A 237 53.50 -6.27 36.28
N ARG A 238 54.14 -7.45 36.23
CA ARG A 238 53.59 -8.74 36.67
C ARG A 238 54.43 -9.31 37.82
N LYS A 239 53.75 -9.83 38.86
CA LYS A 239 54.15 -10.98 39.69
C LYS A 239 52.96 -11.38 40.57
N GLY A 240 52.89 -12.63 41.02
CA GLY A 240 51.83 -13.11 41.90
C GLY A 240 52.06 -14.55 42.35
N SER A 241 51.24 -15.03 43.29
CA SER A 241 51.08 -16.46 43.61
C SER A 241 49.76 -16.71 44.38
N THR A 242 49.32 -17.96 44.35
CA THR A 242 48.56 -18.80 45.32
C THR A 242 48.10 -18.20 46.68
N GLN A 243 47.03 -18.63 47.38
CA GLN A 243 45.92 -19.63 47.25
C GLN A 243 45.01 -19.53 48.52
N THR A 244 43.74 -19.97 48.68
CA THR A 244 42.56 -20.29 47.82
C THR A 244 41.29 -20.25 48.72
N THR A 245 40.11 -19.80 48.25
CA THR A 245 38.79 -20.21 48.80
C THR A 245 37.67 -20.10 47.77
N ALA A 246 36.65 -20.96 47.86
CA ALA A 246 35.63 -21.16 46.83
C ALA A 246 34.45 -20.16 46.87
N ILE A 247 33.94 -19.81 45.69
CA ILE A 247 32.57 -19.31 45.46
C ILE A 247 31.93 -20.16 44.36
N LYS A 248 30.62 -20.41 44.44
CA LYS A 248 29.89 -21.36 43.59
C LYS A 248 29.81 -20.90 42.14
N ILE A 249 30.01 -21.83 41.20
CA ILE A 249 29.81 -21.60 39.77
C ILE A 249 28.30 -21.63 39.47
N ALA A 250 27.75 -20.51 39.05
CA ALA A 250 26.47 -20.47 38.34
C ALA A 250 26.69 -20.85 36.86
N PRO A 251 25.73 -21.52 36.18
CA PRO A 251 25.91 -21.93 34.80
C PRO A 251 26.05 -20.71 33.88
N SER A 252 27.08 -20.72 33.03
CA SER A 252 27.39 -19.62 32.12
C SER A 252 26.21 -19.31 31.20
N MET A 253 25.61 -18.13 31.34
CA MET A 253 24.78 -17.58 30.27
C MET A 253 25.66 -17.43 29.03
N LYS A 254 25.24 -18.04 27.92
CA LYS A 254 25.88 -17.82 26.63
C LYS A 254 25.53 -16.39 26.20
N ASN A 255 26.54 -15.55 25.96
CA ASN A 255 26.35 -14.22 25.38
C ASN A 255 25.86 -14.36 23.93
N SER A 256 24.56 -14.54 23.74
CA SER A 256 23.90 -14.37 22.45
C SER A 256 23.80 -12.87 22.16
N SER A 257 24.80 -12.30 21.50
CA SER A 257 24.82 -10.90 21.06
C SER A 257 23.90 -10.64 19.86
N SER A 258 22.71 -11.24 19.87
CA SER A 258 21.59 -10.87 19.03
C SER A 258 20.74 -9.90 19.83
N LYS A 259 20.66 -8.64 19.41
CA LYS A 259 19.58 -7.75 19.89
C LYS A 259 18.27 -8.35 19.39
N THR A 260 17.51 -8.99 20.27
CA THR A 260 16.10 -9.30 19.99
C THR A 260 15.41 -7.98 19.64
N LEU A 261 14.90 -7.89 18.40
CA LEU A 261 14.19 -6.70 17.93
C LEU A 261 12.88 -6.60 18.71
N ASP A 262 12.87 -5.70 19.69
CA ASP A 262 11.77 -5.60 20.64
C ASP A 262 10.55 -4.94 19.98
N VAL A 263 9.45 -5.68 19.92
CA VAL A 263 8.16 -5.18 19.44
C VAL A 263 7.67 -4.03 20.34
N GLN A 264 7.89 -4.11 21.66
CA GLN A 264 7.40 -3.10 22.60
C GLN A 264 8.07 -1.75 22.36
N PHE A 265 9.40 -1.71 22.25
CA PHE A 265 10.14 -0.51 21.84
C PHE A 265 9.56 0.18 20.59
N TYR A 266 9.14 -0.57 19.57
CA TYR A 266 8.56 0.02 18.36
C TYR A 266 7.09 0.43 18.51
N LEU A 267 6.31 -0.21 19.39
CA LEU A 267 4.97 0.27 19.77
C LEU A 267 5.04 1.54 20.64
N ASP A 268 6.07 1.67 21.49
CA ASP A 268 6.34 2.88 22.25
C ASP A 268 6.89 4.00 21.34
N TYR A 269 7.75 3.68 20.37
CA TYR A 269 8.16 4.62 19.33
C TYR A 269 6.95 5.10 18.51
N PHE A 270 6.03 4.19 18.14
CA PHE A 270 4.77 4.52 17.48
C PHE A 270 3.95 5.54 18.30
N ARG A 271 3.70 5.22 19.58
CA ARG A 271 2.93 6.05 20.50
C ARG A 271 3.52 7.45 20.66
N ASN A 272 4.85 7.58 20.68
CA ASN A 272 5.52 8.83 20.99
C ASN A 272 5.81 9.69 19.75
N HIS A 273 6.26 9.12 18.64
CA HIS A 273 6.77 9.89 17.48
C HIS A 273 5.83 9.90 16.28
N ILE A 274 5.03 8.83 16.08
CA ILE A 274 4.12 8.74 14.95
C ILE A 274 2.83 9.53 15.25
N THR A 275 2.31 10.14 14.21
CA THR A 275 1.14 11.03 14.21
C THR A 275 0.21 10.64 13.08
N ILE A 276 -0.99 11.22 13.11
CA ILE A 276 -2.00 11.07 12.06
C ILE A 276 -1.49 11.51 10.67
N HIS A 277 -0.60 12.50 10.61
CA HIS A 277 -0.03 13.03 9.37
C HIS A 277 0.89 12.04 8.64
N HIS A 278 1.53 11.10 9.35
CA HIS A 278 2.31 10.04 8.68
C HIS A 278 1.41 9.14 7.82
N TYR A 279 0.14 8.95 8.21
CA TYR A 279 -0.89 8.23 7.46
C TYR A 279 -1.64 9.11 6.45
N SER A 280 -1.32 10.41 6.41
CA SER A 280 -2.01 11.45 5.63
C SER A 280 -3.52 11.57 5.92
N LEU A 281 -3.92 11.37 7.18
CA LEU A 281 -5.29 11.67 7.65
C LEU A 281 -5.22 12.99 8.44
N LYS A 282 -5.92 14.02 7.96
CA LYS A 282 -5.63 15.42 8.30
C LYS A 282 -5.99 15.87 9.73
N GLN A 283 -6.66 15.02 10.51
CA GLN A 283 -7.22 15.32 11.83
C GLN A 283 -7.33 14.07 12.71
N ASP A 284 -7.17 14.25 14.03
CA ASP A 284 -7.30 13.18 15.04
C ASP A 284 -8.06 13.64 16.32
N PRO A 285 -9.35 14.02 16.24
CA PRO A 285 -10.12 14.58 17.36
C PRO A 285 -10.41 13.58 18.48
N HIS A 286 -10.24 12.28 18.24
CA HIS A 286 -10.58 11.22 19.18
C HIS A 286 -9.39 10.28 19.50
N ASN A 287 -8.15 10.73 19.22
CA ASN A 287 -6.92 9.96 19.49
C ASN A 287 -6.94 8.56 18.83
N PHE A 288 -7.48 8.49 17.61
CA PHE A 288 -7.69 7.31 16.78
C PHE A 288 -6.47 6.39 16.76
N LEU A 289 -5.29 6.91 16.43
CA LEU A 289 -4.09 6.08 16.27
C LEU A 289 -3.58 5.51 17.61
N LYS A 290 -3.56 6.31 18.67
CA LYS A 290 -2.89 5.94 19.95
C LYS A 290 -3.87 5.39 20.99
N GLY A 291 -5.18 5.51 20.74
CA GLY A 291 -6.29 4.93 21.48
C GLY A 291 -6.79 3.66 20.81
N ASP A 292 -7.91 3.74 20.08
CA ASP A 292 -8.62 2.58 19.54
C ASP A 292 -7.79 1.74 18.57
N PHE A 293 -7.08 2.35 17.61
CA PHE A 293 -6.30 1.61 16.61
C PHE A 293 -5.16 0.82 17.25
N LEU A 294 -4.38 1.44 18.14
CA LEU A 294 -3.34 0.77 18.93
C LEU A 294 -3.95 -0.32 19.85
N THR A 295 -5.16 -0.09 20.37
CA THR A 295 -5.89 -1.08 21.19
C THR A 295 -6.35 -2.30 20.36
N GLN A 296 -6.70 -2.12 19.08
CA GLN A 296 -6.93 -3.24 18.15
C GLN A 296 -5.61 -3.93 17.77
N ALA A 297 -4.53 -3.17 17.58
CA ALA A 297 -3.20 -3.71 17.26
C ALA A 297 -2.68 -4.63 18.35
N LEU A 298 -2.74 -4.23 19.62
CA LEU A 298 -2.33 -5.04 20.77
C LEU A 298 -3.11 -6.36 20.90
N LYS A 299 -4.33 -6.45 20.34
CA LYS A 299 -5.19 -7.64 20.39
C LYS A 299 -5.01 -8.61 19.21
N PHE A 300 -4.26 -8.24 18.18
CA PHE A 300 -4.14 -9.04 16.96
C PHE A 300 -2.70 -9.05 16.41
N GLU A 301 -2.01 -10.18 16.58
CA GLU A 301 -0.58 -10.32 16.23
C GLU A 301 -0.18 -9.77 14.84
N PRO A 302 -0.90 -10.03 13.73
CA PRO A 302 -0.55 -9.45 12.44
C PRO A 302 -0.55 -7.91 12.45
N LEU A 303 -1.56 -7.28 13.04
CA LEU A 303 -1.66 -5.82 13.14
C LEU A 303 -0.58 -5.26 14.08
N LYS A 304 -0.32 -5.92 15.22
CA LYS A 304 0.76 -5.55 16.15
C LYS A 304 2.11 -5.45 15.44
N TYR A 305 2.46 -6.46 14.66
CA TYR A 305 3.71 -6.50 13.89
C TYR A 305 3.68 -5.53 12.70
N ALA A 306 2.52 -5.25 12.08
CA ALA A 306 2.40 -4.25 11.02
C ALA A 306 2.67 -2.82 11.56
N VAL A 307 2.09 -2.47 12.72
CA VAL A 307 2.32 -1.18 13.40
C VAL A 307 3.79 -1.05 13.85
N ALA A 308 4.36 -2.12 14.43
CA ALA A 308 5.77 -2.15 14.80
C ALA A 308 6.69 -1.99 13.58
N GLY A 309 6.35 -2.58 12.43
CA GLY A 309 7.09 -2.40 11.17
C GLY A 309 7.02 -0.96 10.63
N TYR A 310 5.84 -0.34 10.68
CA TYR A 310 5.64 1.06 10.29
C TYR A 310 6.43 2.03 11.18
N ALA A 311 6.42 1.80 12.51
CA ALA A 311 7.23 2.56 13.45
C ALA A 311 8.74 2.31 13.26
N ALA A 312 9.14 1.05 13.01
CA ALA A 312 10.52 0.68 12.74
C ALA A 312 11.05 1.29 11.44
N TYR A 313 10.20 1.56 10.44
CA TYR A 313 10.57 2.28 9.22
C TYR A 313 11.05 3.69 9.55
N PHE A 314 10.20 4.52 10.17
CA PHE A 314 10.57 5.90 10.54
C PHE A 314 11.70 5.98 11.56
N HIS A 315 11.74 5.07 12.55
CA HIS A 315 12.91 4.95 13.42
C HIS A 315 14.18 4.63 12.60
N THR A 316 14.12 3.70 11.64
CA THR A 316 15.27 3.34 10.80
C THR A 316 15.77 4.53 9.96
N LEU A 317 14.88 5.40 9.49
CA LEU A 317 15.24 6.64 8.79
C LEU A 317 15.91 7.67 9.72
N SER A 318 15.49 7.75 10.99
CA SER A 318 16.08 8.66 11.98
C SER A 318 17.53 8.32 12.39
N GLN A 319 18.00 7.09 12.11
CA GLN A 319 19.30 6.61 12.61
C GLN A 319 20.38 6.65 11.52
N PRO A 320 21.59 7.17 11.81
CA PRO A 320 22.66 7.30 10.82
C PRO A 320 23.25 5.95 10.34
N ASP A 321 23.15 4.89 11.15
CA ASP A 321 23.48 3.51 10.75
C ASP A 321 22.23 2.62 10.52
N GLY A 322 21.08 3.24 10.29
CA GLY A 322 19.78 2.59 10.09
C GLY A 322 19.82 1.43 9.10
N ARG A 323 19.23 0.29 9.48
CA ARG A 323 19.25 -0.95 8.70
C ARG A 323 17.85 -1.37 8.29
N MET A 324 17.60 -1.41 6.98
CA MET A 324 16.36 -1.85 6.34
C MET A 324 15.85 -3.21 6.88
N SER A 325 16.76 -4.13 7.21
CA SER A 325 16.46 -5.42 7.85
C SER A 325 15.58 -5.32 9.11
N THR A 326 15.63 -4.19 9.81
CA THR A 326 14.93 -3.96 11.08
C THR A 326 13.43 -3.85 10.87
N PHE A 327 12.98 -2.99 9.93
CA PHE A 327 11.55 -2.88 9.62
C PHE A 327 11.05 -4.06 8.77
N LEU A 328 11.89 -4.58 7.86
CA LEU A 328 11.56 -5.78 7.08
C LEU A 328 11.31 -7.01 7.94
N HIS A 329 11.97 -7.15 9.10
CA HIS A 329 11.66 -8.23 10.04
C HIS A 329 10.20 -8.18 10.51
N PHE A 330 9.75 -7.03 11.04
CA PHE A 330 8.38 -6.88 11.52
C PHE A 330 7.33 -6.92 10.40
N TYR A 331 7.65 -6.36 9.22
CA TYR A 331 6.80 -6.47 8.04
C TYR A 331 6.60 -7.93 7.61
N ASN A 332 7.68 -8.71 7.51
CA ASN A 332 7.60 -10.12 7.11
C ASN A 332 6.90 -10.98 8.17
N GLU A 333 7.12 -10.70 9.47
CA GLU A 333 6.37 -11.34 10.55
C GLU A 333 4.88 -11.03 10.48
N SER A 334 4.50 -9.77 10.22
CA SER A 334 3.10 -9.38 9.98
C SER A 334 2.47 -10.17 8.83
N VAL A 335 3.12 -10.17 7.65
CA VAL A 335 2.63 -10.88 6.46
C VAL A 335 2.52 -12.39 6.69
N SER A 336 3.51 -13.00 7.36
CA SER A 336 3.50 -14.42 7.74
C SER A 336 2.33 -14.75 8.68
N ARG A 337 2.15 -13.96 9.74
CA ARG A 337 1.06 -14.12 10.72
C ARG A 337 -0.31 -13.85 10.10
N LEU A 338 -0.42 -12.88 9.19
CA LEU A 338 -1.63 -12.57 8.45
C LEU A 338 -2.05 -13.73 7.55
N ARG A 339 -1.12 -14.30 6.76
CA ARG A 339 -1.37 -15.52 5.96
C ARG A 339 -1.85 -16.66 6.85
N ALA A 340 -1.16 -16.93 7.97
CA ALA A 340 -1.56 -17.98 8.91
C ALA A 340 -2.97 -17.74 9.53
N ALA A 341 -3.33 -16.50 9.83
CA ALA A 341 -4.65 -16.13 10.34
C ALA A 341 -5.76 -16.29 9.28
N ILE A 342 -5.47 -15.94 8.01
CA ILE A 342 -6.40 -16.10 6.88
C ILE A 342 -6.60 -17.58 6.53
N THR A 343 -5.54 -18.40 6.53
CA THR A 343 -5.66 -19.84 6.26
C THR A 343 -6.39 -20.59 7.39
N LYS A 344 -6.25 -20.18 8.65
CA LYS A 344 -6.90 -20.84 9.79
C LYS A 344 -8.37 -20.46 10.00
N ASN A 345 -8.74 -19.20 9.76
CA ASN A 345 -10.09 -18.71 10.05
C ASN A 345 -10.82 -18.25 8.78
N LYS A 346 -11.98 -18.84 8.47
CA LYS A 346 -12.81 -18.41 7.33
C LYS A 346 -13.50 -17.05 7.55
N LYS A 347 -13.76 -16.65 8.79
CA LYS A 347 -14.42 -15.37 9.12
C LYS A 347 -13.38 -14.32 9.50
N GLN A 348 -12.78 -13.70 8.48
CA GLN A 348 -11.90 -12.54 8.66
C GLN A 348 -12.71 -11.30 9.10
N GLY A 349 -12.17 -10.53 10.05
CA GLY A 349 -12.85 -9.41 10.72
C GLY A 349 -12.09 -8.08 10.63
N LEU A 350 -12.53 -7.10 11.44
CA LEU A 350 -11.98 -5.74 11.47
C LEU A 350 -10.46 -5.68 11.68
N ALA A 351 -9.89 -6.51 12.56
CA ALA A 351 -8.45 -6.53 12.80
C ALA A 351 -7.63 -6.97 11.56
N THR A 352 -8.16 -7.90 10.74
CA THR A 352 -7.57 -8.29 9.46
C THR A 352 -7.61 -7.14 8.45
N PHE A 353 -8.76 -6.44 8.36
CA PHE A 353 -8.93 -5.29 7.48
C PHE A 353 -7.96 -4.14 7.85
N LEU A 354 -7.86 -3.82 9.14
CA LEU A 354 -6.86 -2.88 9.67
C LEU A 354 -5.42 -3.31 9.38
N THR A 355 -5.11 -4.62 9.39
CA THR A 355 -3.77 -5.11 9.01
C THR A 355 -3.46 -4.82 7.54
N ILE A 356 -4.45 -5.02 6.65
CA ILE A 356 -4.27 -4.74 5.22
C ILE A 356 -4.09 -3.24 4.96
N LEU A 357 -4.86 -2.36 5.63
CA LEU A 357 -4.67 -0.91 5.55
C LEU A 357 -3.30 -0.48 6.10
N GLN A 358 -2.85 -1.05 7.21
CA GLN A 358 -1.52 -0.77 7.76
C GLN A 358 -0.39 -1.22 6.84
N LEU A 359 -0.53 -2.35 6.15
CA LEU A 359 0.43 -2.80 5.14
C LEU A 359 0.38 -1.91 3.89
N ALA A 360 -0.80 -1.47 3.45
CA ALA A 360 -0.94 -0.49 2.35
C ALA A 360 -0.18 0.81 2.67
N SER A 361 -0.27 1.34 3.90
CA SER A 361 0.50 2.51 4.32
C SER A 361 2.02 2.29 4.36
N ILE A 362 2.51 1.04 4.43
CA ILE A 362 3.94 0.76 4.25
C ILE A 362 4.29 0.75 2.75
N GLU A 363 3.50 0.07 1.92
CA GLU A 363 3.75 -0.03 0.48
C GLU A 363 3.67 1.33 -0.25
N GLU A 364 2.83 2.24 0.25
CA GLU A 364 2.77 3.64 -0.19
C GLU A 364 4.07 4.41 0.10
N LEU A 365 4.60 4.33 1.33
CA LEU A 365 5.86 5.00 1.70
C LEU A 365 7.07 4.44 0.94
N LEU A 366 7.02 3.16 0.56
CA LEU A 366 7.97 2.49 -0.31
C LEU A 366 7.76 2.82 -1.81
N GLY A 367 6.69 3.51 -2.20
CA GLY A 367 6.38 3.77 -3.60
C GLY A 367 6.11 2.51 -4.44
N ASP A 368 5.80 1.37 -3.81
CA ASP A 368 5.53 0.12 -4.50
C ASP A 368 4.04 0.01 -4.83
N TRP A 369 3.66 0.72 -5.88
CA TRP A 369 2.32 0.71 -6.46
C TRP A 369 1.81 -0.70 -6.78
N VAL A 370 2.70 -1.61 -7.15
CA VAL A 370 2.35 -2.98 -7.56
C VAL A 370 1.85 -3.78 -6.35
N ASN A 371 2.43 -3.59 -5.18
CA ASN A 371 1.92 -4.16 -3.93
C ASN A 371 0.77 -3.33 -3.33
N LEU A 372 0.86 -1.99 -3.34
CA LEU A 372 -0.19 -1.07 -2.85
C LEU A 372 -1.55 -1.34 -3.50
N MET A 373 -1.64 -1.46 -4.82
CA MET A 373 -2.89 -1.80 -5.52
C MET A 373 -3.44 -3.18 -5.12
N GLY A 374 -2.56 -4.13 -4.77
CA GLY A 374 -2.96 -5.44 -4.25
C GLY A 374 -3.60 -5.34 -2.87
N HIS A 375 -3.03 -4.54 -1.97
CA HIS A 375 -3.60 -4.28 -0.65
C HIS A 375 -4.88 -3.44 -0.72
N GLN A 376 -4.95 -2.42 -1.58
CA GLN A 376 -6.15 -1.61 -1.77
C GLN A 376 -7.32 -2.46 -2.29
N LYS A 377 -7.11 -3.35 -3.27
CA LYS A 377 -8.17 -4.28 -3.71
C LYS A 377 -8.58 -5.24 -2.58
N ALA A 378 -7.63 -5.83 -1.87
CA ALA A 378 -7.94 -6.72 -0.75
C ALA A 378 -8.73 -6.01 0.37
N ALA A 379 -8.45 -4.72 0.59
CA ALA A 379 -9.18 -3.87 1.50
C ALA A 379 -10.60 -3.54 0.98
N PHE A 380 -10.79 -3.33 -0.32
CA PHE A 380 -12.11 -3.17 -0.95
C PHE A 380 -13.00 -4.41 -0.75
N ASP A 381 -12.47 -5.59 -1.07
CA ASP A 381 -13.19 -6.87 -0.94
C ASP A 381 -13.57 -7.14 0.54
N MET A 382 -12.70 -6.74 1.48
CA MET A 382 -12.98 -6.82 2.92
C MET A 382 -13.98 -5.78 3.42
N LEU A 383 -13.92 -4.53 2.93
CA LEU A 383 -14.78 -3.43 3.35
C LEU A 383 -16.25 -3.74 3.02
N ASN A 384 -16.53 -4.12 1.77
CA ASN A 384 -17.89 -4.48 1.31
C ASN A 384 -18.45 -5.75 1.97
N ARG A 385 -17.59 -6.68 2.43
CA ARG A 385 -18.02 -7.90 3.14
C ARG A 385 -18.28 -7.66 4.63
N LEU A 386 -17.67 -6.63 5.22
CA LEU A 386 -17.82 -6.31 6.65
C LEU A 386 -18.86 -5.21 6.91
N TYR A 387 -19.04 -4.28 5.98
CA TYR A 387 -19.84 -3.08 6.17
C TYR A 387 -20.63 -2.69 4.91
N THR A 388 -21.65 -1.88 5.11
CA THR A 388 -22.34 -1.05 4.10
C THR A 388 -22.09 0.43 4.40
N PRO A 389 -22.41 1.37 3.46
CA PRO A 389 -22.34 2.82 3.72
C PRO A 389 -23.10 3.26 4.99
N LYS A 390 -24.19 2.56 5.32
CA LYS A 390 -24.99 2.84 6.53
C LYS A 390 -24.40 2.27 7.82
N SER A 391 -23.60 1.20 7.77
CA SER A 391 -22.98 0.63 8.97
C SER A 391 -21.58 1.18 9.27
N ILE A 392 -20.81 1.56 8.24
CA ILE A 392 -19.47 2.15 8.43
C ILE A 392 -19.54 3.53 9.11
N THR A 393 -20.69 4.21 8.99
CA THR A 393 -20.97 5.54 9.55
C THR A 393 -21.46 5.52 11.01
N GLN A 394 -21.69 4.34 11.60
CA GLN A 394 -22.25 4.19 12.96
C GLN A 394 -21.24 4.39 14.10
N SER A 395 -19.96 4.62 13.79
CA SER A 395 -18.91 4.79 14.78
C SER A 395 -17.79 5.67 14.23
N ASP A 396 -17.30 6.59 15.06
CA ASP A 396 -16.21 7.52 14.76
C ASP A 396 -14.91 6.80 14.38
N PHE A 397 -14.66 5.65 14.99
CA PHE A 397 -13.56 4.75 14.62
C PHE A 397 -13.72 4.22 13.18
N LEU A 398 -14.93 3.79 12.81
CA LEU A 398 -15.23 3.26 11.48
C LEU A 398 -15.28 4.37 10.41
N LEU A 399 -15.77 5.56 10.74
CA LEU A 399 -15.70 6.75 9.89
C LEU A 399 -14.25 7.13 9.56
N LYS A 400 -13.35 7.12 10.55
CA LYS A 400 -11.92 7.41 10.34
C LYS A 400 -11.24 6.35 9.49
N ILE A 401 -11.58 5.07 9.68
CA ILE A 401 -11.13 3.96 8.84
C ILE A 401 -11.66 4.09 7.40
N SER A 402 -12.92 4.51 7.23
CA SER A 402 -13.51 4.76 5.92
C SER A 402 -12.74 5.86 5.18
N MET A 403 -12.43 6.98 5.84
CA MET A 403 -11.60 8.06 5.28
C MET A 403 -10.19 7.58 4.93
N TRP A 404 -9.57 6.72 5.74
CA TRP A 404 -8.26 6.13 5.44
C TRP A 404 -8.30 5.23 4.19
N TYR A 405 -9.32 4.37 4.05
CA TYR A 405 -9.50 3.57 2.84
C TYR A 405 -9.81 4.45 1.61
N ILE A 406 -10.72 5.42 1.72
CA ILE A 406 -11.11 6.35 0.65
C ILE A 406 -9.90 7.10 0.08
N ARG A 407 -8.91 7.43 0.93
CA ARG A 407 -7.65 8.04 0.49
C ARG A 407 -6.90 7.13 -0.49
N PHE A 408 -6.75 5.84 -0.18
CA PHE A 408 -6.12 4.87 -1.09
C PHE A 408 -6.94 4.64 -2.37
N ASP A 409 -8.27 4.60 -2.26
CA ASP A 409 -9.15 4.32 -3.40
C ASP A 409 -9.09 5.41 -4.48
N LEU A 410 -9.19 6.68 -4.06
CA LEU A 410 -8.99 7.82 -4.95
C LEU A 410 -7.57 7.85 -5.52
N PHE A 411 -6.55 7.60 -4.69
CA PHE A 411 -5.15 7.65 -5.10
C PHE A 411 -4.82 6.58 -6.17
N VAL A 412 -5.33 5.35 -6.00
CA VAL A 412 -5.23 4.29 -7.02
C VAL A 412 -6.07 4.60 -8.25
N GLY A 413 -7.28 5.17 -8.10
CA GLY A 413 -8.09 5.64 -9.22
C GLY A 413 -7.35 6.65 -10.11
N PHE A 414 -6.92 7.77 -9.53
CA PHE A 414 -6.16 8.82 -10.23
C PHE A 414 -4.88 8.29 -10.87
N GLN A 415 -4.03 7.54 -10.13
CA GLN A 415 -2.76 7.05 -10.66
C GLN A 415 -2.94 5.94 -11.72
N SER A 416 -4.06 5.23 -11.74
CA SER A 416 -4.35 4.25 -12.81
C SER A 416 -5.01 4.87 -14.06
N GLY A 417 -5.48 6.12 -13.98
CA GLY A 417 -6.40 6.68 -14.98
C GLY A 417 -7.77 5.98 -14.98
N GLY A 418 -8.13 5.38 -13.85
CA GLY A 418 -9.34 4.57 -13.67
C GLY A 418 -10.41 5.28 -12.85
N GLU A 419 -11.50 4.56 -12.57
CA GLU A 419 -12.49 4.96 -11.57
C GLU A 419 -12.02 4.44 -10.20
N ALA A 420 -12.21 5.23 -9.14
CA ALA A 420 -12.07 4.74 -7.77
C ALA A 420 -13.15 3.67 -7.52
N VAL A 421 -12.84 2.52 -6.89
CA VAL A 421 -13.72 1.35 -6.96
C VAL A 421 -14.88 1.37 -5.97
N LEU A 422 -14.84 2.20 -4.92
CA LEU A 422 -16.06 2.46 -4.14
C LEU A 422 -17.09 3.21 -4.98
N SER A 423 -18.34 2.78 -4.85
CA SER A 423 -19.50 3.51 -5.33
C SER A 423 -19.69 4.81 -4.53
N ARG A 424 -20.32 5.79 -5.19
CA ARG A 424 -20.46 7.18 -4.72
C ARG A 424 -21.22 7.31 -3.39
N ASP A 425 -22.13 6.38 -3.11
CA ASP A 425 -22.91 6.26 -1.88
C ASP A 425 -22.06 6.10 -0.62
N TRP A 426 -20.87 5.49 -0.70
CA TRP A 426 -19.91 5.44 0.43
C TRP A 426 -19.36 6.82 0.77
N PHE A 427 -19.05 7.64 -0.24
CA PHE A 427 -18.54 9.00 -0.05
C PHE A 427 -19.66 9.92 0.47
N GLU A 428 -20.87 9.77 -0.05
CA GLU A 428 -22.05 10.52 0.42
C GLU A 428 -22.40 10.16 1.86
N ALA A 429 -22.49 8.88 2.23
CA ALA A 429 -22.83 8.50 3.60
C ALA A 429 -21.82 9.04 4.64
N VAL A 430 -20.52 9.05 4.32
CA VAL A 430 -19.48 9.64 5.18
C VAL A 430 -19.63 11.18 5.25
N HIS A 431 -19.88 11.84 4.13
CA HIS A 431 -20.09 13.30 4.10
C HIS A 431 -21.36 13.72 4.83
N GLU A 432 -22.50 13.07 4.59
CA GLU A 432 -23.77 13.30 5.28
C GLU A 432 -23.64 13.10 6.80
N CYS A 433 -22.89 12.08 7.24
CA CYS A 433 -22.64 11.83 8.65
C CYS A 433 -21.85 12.98 9.31
N TYR A 434 -20.74 13.43 8.70
CA TYR A 434 -19.99 14.57 9.22
C TYR A 434 -20.76 15.89 9.09
N GLN A 435 -21.55 16.09 8.03
CA GLN A 435 -22.44 17.24 7.88
C GLN A 435 -23.48 17.28 9.00
N GLN A 436 -24.08 16.15 9.36
CA GLN A 436 -25.01 16.07 10.49
C GLN A 436 -24.30 16.40 11.80
N LYS A 437 -23.14 15.79 12.08
CA LYS A 437 -22.33 16.11 13.26
C LYS A 437 -21.95 17.59 13.34
N ALA A 438 -21.65 18.24 12.20
CA ALA A 438 -21.32 19.66 12.10
C ALA A 438 -22.55 20.59 12.24
N ARG A 439 -23.78 20.09 12.02
CA ARG A 439 -25.02 20.78 12.40
C ARG A 439 -25.28 20.68 13.90
N ASP A 440 -25.06 19.50 14.47
CA ASP A 440 -25.31 19.23 15.89
C ASP A 440 -24.25 19.85 16.83
N ASN A 441 -23.02 20.00 16.34
CA ASN A 441 -21.87 20.57 17.07
C ASN A 441 -21.25 21.73 16.26
N PRO A 442 -21.95 22.88 16.13
CA PRO A 442 -21.57 23.92 15.19
C PRO A 442 -20.22 24.58 15.50
N ASP A 443 -19.79 24.60 16.76
CA ASP A 443 -18.57 25.26 17.22
C ASP A 443 -17.32 24.33 17.21
N ASP A 444 -17.50 23.03 16.95
CA ASP A 444 -16.40 22.05 16.94
C ASP A 444 -15.56 22.16 15.66
N LEU A 445 -14.42 22.84 15.75
CA LEU A 445 -13.45 22.98 14.66
C LEU A 445 -13.01 21.64 14.07
N GLY A 446 -12.83 20.60 14.89
CA GLY A 446 -12.41 19.27 14.45
C GLY A 446 -13.44 18.64 13.52
N ILE A 447 -14.70 18.57 13.96
CA ILE A 447 -15.82 18.07 13.17
C ILE A 447 -16.02 18.89 11.89
N ARG A 448 -15.85 20.22 11.95
CA ARG A 448 -15.88 21.10 10.76
C ARG A 448 -14.78 20.74 9.75
N TYR A 449 -13.56 20.44 10.20
CA TYR A 449 -12.50 19.97 9.30
C TYR A 449 -12.84 18.60 8.68
N GLU A 450 -13.33 17.63 9.46
CA GLU A 450 -13.74 16.32 8.93
C GLU A 450 -14.83 16.46 7.84
N GLU A 451 -15.83 17.34 8.04
CA GLU A 451 -16.87 17.63 7.04
C GLU A 451 -16.28 18.17 5.74
N ARG A 452 -15.37 19.16 5.83
CA ARG A 452 -14.71 19.72 4.64
C ARG A 452 -13.83 18.71 3.93
N PHE A 453 -13.11 17.84 4.65
CA PHE A 453 -12.32 16.78 4.03
C PHE A 453 -13.20 15.68 3.42
N ALA A 454 -14.30 15.27 4.06
CA ALA A 454 -15.25 14.33 3.48
C ALA A 454 -15.90 14.89 2.21
N TYR A 455 -16.30 16.18 2.21
CA TYR A 455 -16.81 16.86 1.02
C TYR A 455 -15.75 16.95 -0.08
N SER A 456 -14.49 17.24 0.26
CA SER A 456 -13.39 17.29 -0.72
C SER A 456 -13.15 15.91 -1.35
N ARG A 457 -13.29 14.81 -0.60
CA ARG A 457 -13.23 13.44 -1.15
C ARG A 457 -14.40 13.15 -2.10
N LEU A 458 -15.62 13.55 -1.76
CA LEU A 458 -16.80 13.38 -2.62
C LEU A 458 -16.68 14.18 -3.94
N VAL A 459 -16.19 15.42 -3.89
CA VAL A 459 -15.94 16.22 -5.11
C VAL A 459 -14.79 15.65 -5.93
N ALA A 460 -13.73 15.13 -5.30
CA ALA A 460 -12.65 14.43 -6.00
C ALA A 460 -13.13 13.14 -6.69
N LYS A 461 -14.02 12.38 -6.05
CA LYS A 461 -14.67 11.19 -6.63
C LYS A 461 -15.51 11.55 -7.85
N ASP A 462 -16.42 12.51 -7.71
CA ASP A 462 -17.31 12.95 -8.79
C ASP A 462 -16.50 13.54 -9.98
N SER A 463 -15.37 14.18 -9.70
CA SER A 463 -14.44 14.66 -10.74
C SER A 463 -13.74 13.50 -11.45
N ASN A 464 -13.13 12.58 -10.70
CA ASN A 464 -12.41 11.43 -11.27
C ASN A 464 -13.32 10.59 -12.17
N ASP A 465 -14.52 10.26 -11.68
CA ASP A 465 -15.46 9.40 -12.38
C ASP A 465 -15.98 10.03 -13.69
N LEU A 466 -16.25 11.34 -13.74
CA LEU A 466 -16.67 12.00 -14.99
C LEU A 466 -15.61 11.83 -16.09
N PHE A 467 -14.36 12.20 -15.81
CA PHE A 467 -13.30 12.16 -16.81
C PHE A 467 -12.89 10.72 -17.18
N ALA A 468 -12.77 9.81 -16.20
CA ALA A 468 -12.44 8.42 -16.45
C ALA A 468 -13.53 7.71 -17.28
N ARG A 469 -14.81 7.96 -17.00
CA ARG A 469 -15.93 7.38 -17.78
C ARG A 469 -16.04 7.99 -19.16
N THR A 470 -15.81 9.29 -19.34
CA THR A 470 -15.71 9.91 -20.67
C THR A 470 -14.53 9.35 -21.47
N GLN A 471 -13.36 9.13 -20.87
CA GLN A 471 -12.22 8.49 -21.54
C GLN A 471 -12.51 7.04 -21.97
N LYS A 472 -13.33 6.31 -21.20
CA LYS A 472 -13.84 4.96 -21.55
C LYS A 472 -15.00 4.97 -22.55
N GLY A 473 -15.53 6.13 -22.95
CA GLY A 473 -16.71 6.25 -23.82
C GLY A 473 -18.05 5.90 -23.14
N LEU A 474 -18.10 5.84 -21.80
CA LEU A 474 -19.28 5.49 -21.00
C LEU A 474 -20.21 6.68 -20.69
N ILE A 475 -19.89 7.86 -21.23
CA ILE A 475 -20.65 9.11 -21.12
C ILE A 475 -20.58 9.77 -22.50
N SER A 476 -21.71 10.22 -23.06
CA SER A 476 -21.69 10.84 -24.39
C SER A 476 -21.01 12.22 -24.36
N PRO A 477 -20.51 12.73 -25.50
CA PRO A 477 -19.97 14.09 -25.57
C PRO A 477 -20.98 15.17 -25.18
N GLN A 478 -22.28 14.92 -25.35
CA GLN A 478 -23.36 15.85 -24.98
C GLN A 478 -23.55 15.85 -23.46
N ASP A 479 -23.62 14.67 -22.84
CA ASP A 479 -23.76 14.53 -21.38
C ASP A 479 -22.53 15.06 -20.64
N PHE A 480 -21.33 14.85 -21.19
CA PHE A 480 -20.08 15.40 -20.65
C PHE A 480 -20.09 16.93 -20.68
N MET A 481 -20.46 17.54 -21.81
CA MET A 481 -20.54 19.00 -21.94
C MET A 481 -21.64 19.63 -21.08
N ALA A 482 -22.69 18.87 -20.72
CA ALA A 482 -23.72 19.28 -19.76
C ALA A 482 -23.26 19.17 -18.29
N GLN A 483 -22.51 18.12 -17.94
CA GLN A 483 -22.04 17.87 -16.57
C GLN A 483 -20.81 18.69 -16.19
N LEU A 484 -19.88 18.94 -17.13
CA LEU A 484 -18.61 19.62 -16.85
C LEU A 484 -18.76 21.01 -16.20
N PRO A 485 -19.70 21.90 -16.61
CA PRO A 485 -19.90 23.18 -15.94
C PRO A 485 -20.36 23.02 -14.48
N VAL A 486 -21.26 22.08 -14.20
CA VAL A 486 -21.79 21.80 -12.86
C VAL A 486 -20.69 21.22 -11.96
N LEU A 487 -19.84 20.34 -12.49
CA LEU A 487 -18.67 19.85 -11.77
C LEU A 487 -17.68 20.98 -11.48
N ARG A 488 -17.40 21.87 -12.45
CA ARG A 488 -16.50 23.01 -12.26
C ARG A 488 -16.98 23.93 -11.14
N GLU A 489 -18.27 24.24 -11.10
CA GLU A 489 -18.87 25.03 -10.01
C GLU A 489 -18.70 24.34 -8.65
N ARG A 490 -18.92 23.02 -8.58
CA ARG A 490 -18.69 22.24 -7.35
C ARG A 490 -17.23 22.20 -6.92
N VAL A 491 -16.27 22.11 -7.85
CA VAL A 491 -14.83 22.18 -7.55
C VAL A 491 -14.44 23.56 -7.01
N GLU A 492 -14.91 24.66 -7.61
CA GLU A 492 -14.70 26.01 -7.07
C GLU A 492 -15.36 26.23 -5.70
N SER A 493 -16.54 25.61 -5.49
CA SER A 493 -17.27 25.69 -4.21
C SER A 493 -16.48 25.13 -3.02
N LEU A 494 -15.49 24.26 -3.25
CA LEU A 494 -14.57 23.79 -2.20
C LEU A 494 -13.87 24.96 -1.50
N ARG A 495 -13.49 25.98 -2.28
CA ARG A 495 -12.79 27.19 -1.85
C ARG A 495 -13.74 28.29 -1.39
N THR A 496 -14.82 28.57 -2.13
CA THR A 496 -15.70 29.71 -1.83
C THR A 496 -16.59 29.45 -0.62
N ASN A 497 -16.95 28.20 -0.36
CA ASN A 497 -17.92 27.83 0.67
C ASN A 497 -17.21 27.28 1.93
N LEU A 498 -16.08 27.90 2.31
CA LEU A 498 -15.38 27.61 3.56
C LEU A 498 -16.02 28.41 4.72
N PRO A 499 -16.35 27.77 5.86
CA PRO A 499 -16.78 28.49 7.07
C PRO A 499 -15.71 29.46 7.57
N GLU A 500 -16.09 30.70 7.88
CA GLU A 500 -15.17 31.78 8.31
C GLU A 500 -14.32 31.39 9.54
N MET A 501 -14.87 30.57 10.44
CA MET A 501 -14.17 30.03 11.61
C MET A 501 -12.93 29.19 11.26
N LEU A 502 -12.83 28.66 10.03
CA LEU A 502 -11.66 27.92 9.55
C LEU A 502 -10.64 28.82 8.84
N THR A 503 -10.98 30.08 8.51
CA THR A 503 -10.13 30.97 7.71
C THR A 503 -9.76 32.29 8.42
N ASP A 504 -10.16 32.44 9.68
CA ASP A 504 -9.88 33.57 10.57
C ASP A 504 -8.45 34.14 10.41
N SER A 505 -8.37 35.40 9.97
CA SER A 505 -7.13 36.14 9.73
C SER A 505 -6.42 36.58 11.02
N GLN A 506 -7.06 36.44 12.19
CA GLN A 506 -6.40 36.66 13.47
C GLN A 506 -5.49 35.49 13.85
N CYS A 507 -5.77 34.28 13.35
CA CYS A 507 -4.98 33.06 13.58
C CYS A 507 -3.88 32.84 12.54
N LYS A 508 -3.49 33.87 11.79
CA LYS A 508 -2.40 33.81 10.81
C LYS A 508 -1.05 34.11 11.42
N VAL A 509 -0.02 33.38 10.96
CA VAL A 509 1.37 33.63 11.35
C VAL A 509 1.84 34.92 10.68
N ARG A 510 2.27 35.89 11.49
CA ARG A 510 2.73 37.23 11.02
C ARG A 510 4.23 37.46 11.13
N ASP A 511 4.89 36.60 11.90
CA ASP A 511 6.33 36.59 12.11
C ASP A 511 6.74 35.11 12.24
N MET A 512 7.70 34.68 11.42
CA MET A 512 8.24 33.32 11.46
C MET A 512 9.76 33.41 11.32
N PRO A 513 10.54 32.86 12.26
CA PRO A 513 11.98 33.09 12.32
C PRO A 513 12.71 32.39 11.17
N GLY A 514 13.30 33.18 10.26
CA GLY A 514 14.20 32.68 9.23
C GLY A 514 14.52 33.74 8.16
N THR A 515 15.12 33.28 7.07
CA THR A 515 15.47 34.09 5.90
C THR A 515 15.40 33.22 4.65
N GLN A 516 14.81 33.72 3.56
CA GLN A 516 14.76 33.03 2.28
C GLN A 516 16.17 32.69 1.75
N ASP A 517 16.37 31.47 1.26
CA ASP A 517 17.56 31.12 0.45
C ASP A 517 17.44 31.80 -0.93
N PRO A 518 18.44 32.55 -1.42
CA PRO A 518 18.42 33.16 -2.75
C PRO A 518 18.14 32.19 -3.92
N ASN A 519 18.35 30.88 -3.70
CA ASN A 519 18.06 29.80 -4.66
C ASN A 519 16.59 29.35 -4.66
N ASP A 520 15.75 29.84 -3.74
CA ASP A 520 14.35 29.43 -3.60
C ASP A 520 13.40 30.34 -4.39
N ILE A 521 12.28 29.78 -4.86
CA ILE A 521 11.34 30.45 -5.78
C ILE A 521 10.15 31.14 -5.09
N VAL A 522 10.00 30.91 -3.79
CA VAL A 522 8.95 31.43 -2.91
C VAL A 522 9.60 31.84 -1.59
N ASP A 523 9.04 32.83 -0.89
CA ASP A 523 9.47 33.17 0.47
C ASP A 523 8.48 32.57 1.48
N PRO A 524 8.86 31.52 2.24
CA PRO A 524 7.98 30.94 3.26
C PRO A 524 7.81 31.84 4.49
N TYR A 525 8.65 32.87 4.67
CA TYR A 525 8.68 33.76 5.85
C TYR A 525 7.83 35.04 5.67
N GLU A 526 7.12 35.19 4.54
CA GLU A 526 6.15 36.28 4.35
C GLU A 526 5.00 36.21 5.39
N SER A 527 4.59 37.37 5.90
CA SER A 527 3.43 37.49 6.80
C SER A 527 2.16 36.95 6.12
N ASP A 528 1.30 36.32 6.91
CA ASP A 528 -0.04 35.88 6.52
C ASP A 528 -0.07 34.77 5.43
N VAL A 529 1.06 34.09 5.15
CA VAL A 529 1.11 32.91 4.26
C VAL A 529 0.28 31.75 4.83
N MET A 530 0.42 31.47 6.14
CA MET A 530 -0.14 30.29 6.81
C MET A 530 -0.89 30.62 8.09
N TRP A 531 -1.71 29.68 8.55
CA TRP A 531 -2.41 29.71 9.84
C TRP A 531 -1.62 28.96 10.91
N GLY A 532 -1.58 29.50 12.13
CA GLY A 532 -0.94 28.92 13.30
C GLY A 532 -1.95 28.32 14.28
N ASP A 533 -1.44 27.93 15.46
CA ASP A 533 -2.23 27.52 16.63
C ASP A 533 -3.39 26.55 16.28
N ARG A 534 -4.60 26.86 16.78
CA ARG A 534 -5.85 26.13 16.59
C ARG A 534 -6.28 25.93 15.12
N LEU A 535 -5.75 26.72 14.17
CA LEU A 535 -6.11 26.65 12.75
C LEU A 535 -4.99 26.08 11.86
N PHE A 536 -3.94 25.47 12.41
CA PHE A 536 -2.87 24.87 11.59
C PHE A 536 -3.39 23.89 10.51
N THR A 537 -4.47 23.16 10.79
CA THR A 537 -5.11 22.25 9.81
C THR A 537 -5.70 22.95 8.60
N THR A 538 -6.01 24.26 8.68
CA THR A 538 -6.42 25.05 7.51
C THR A 538 -5.35 25.05 6.43
N ASN A 539 -4.06 24.95 6.80
CA ASN A 539 -2.98 24.84 5.83
C ASN A 539 -3.11 23.54 4.99
N PHE A 540 -3.35 22.40 5.65
CA PHE A 540 -3.64 21.13 4.96
C PHE A 540 -4.93 21.19 4.14
N LEU A 541 -5.97 21.89 4.62
CA LEU A 541 -7.23 22.07 3.90
C LEU A 541 -7.03 22.89 2.61
N MET A 542 -6.27 23.97 2.65
CA MET A 542 -5.95 24.78 1.46
C MET A 542 -5.11 23.99 0.46
N LEU A 543 -4.10 23.23 0.92
CA LEU A 543 -3.32 22.32 0.06
C LEU A 543 -4.17 21.21 -0.55
N ASP A 544 -5.15 20.67 0.18
CA ASP A 544 -6.06 19.60 -0.29
C ASP A 544 -7.03 20.13 -1.37
N ILE A 545 -7.58 21.33 -1.15
CA ILE A 545 -8.45 22.03 -2.12
C ILE A 545 -7.68 22.37 -3.40
N TRP A 546 -6.48 22.94 -3.29
CA TRP A 546 -5.63 23.20 -4.46
C TRP A 546 -5.26 21.91 -5.21
N GLY A 547 -4.97 20.81 -4.50
CA GLY A 547 -4.72 19.50 -5.12
C GLY A 547 -5.88 19.02 -5.99
N ILE A 548 -7.14 19.21 -5.54
CA ILE A 548 -8.33 18.87 -6.34
C ILE A 548 -8.50 19.82 -7.53
N ILE A 549 -8.39 21.14 -7.31
CA ILE A 549 -8.51 22.15 -8.38
C ILE A 549 -7.47 21.89 -9.49
N PHE A 550 -6.23 21.60 -9.12
CA PHE A 550 -5.17 21.27 -10.06
C PHE A 550 -5.42 19.97 -10.83
N MET A 551 -5.87 18.90 -10.17
CA MET A 551 -6.24 17.64 -10.85
C MET A 551 -7.43 17.83 -11.80
N PHE A 552 -8.46 18.58 -11.38
CA PHE A 552 -9.57 18.96 -12.26
C PHE A 552 -9.08 19.75 -13.47
N ASN A 553 -8.21 20.74 -13.27
CA ASN A 553 -7.65 21.56 -14.36
C ASN A 553 -6.83 20.72 -15.35
N ILE A 554 -6.10 19.69 -14.89
CA ILE A 554 -5.41 18.71 -15.75
C ILE A 554 -6.40 17.90 -16.57
N SER A 555 -7.38 17.27 -15.93
CA SER A 555 -8.36 16.45 -16.63
C SER A 555 -9.22 17.26 -17.60
N GLU A 556 -9.60 18.50 -17.25
CA GLU A 556 -10.33 19.41 -18.13
C GLU A 556 -9.48 19.90 -19.31
N ALA A 557 -8.21 20.26 -19.08
CA ALA A 557 -7.29 20.67 -20.14
C ALA A 557 -7.04 19.53 -21.15
N MET A 558 -6.85 18.30 -20.66
CA MET A 558 -6.70 17.11 -21.49
C MET A 558 -7.97 16.78 -22.28
N ALA A 559 -9.14 16.80 -21.62
CA ALA A 559 -10.42 16.47 -22.26
C ALA A 559 -10.86 17.50 -23.32
N LEU A 560 -10.66 18.79 -23.05
CA LEU A 560 -10.99 19.87 -23.98
C LEU A 560 -9.84 20.24 -24.95
N ARG A 561 -8.66 19.63 -24.80
CA ARG A 561 -7.42 19.94 -25.54
C ARG A 561 -7.06 21.42 -25.54
N LYS A 562 -7.18 22.08 -24.38
CA LYS A 562 -6.85 23.49 -24.16
C LYS A 562 -5.58 23.64 -23.31
N PRO A 563 -4.83 24.74 -23.41
CA PRO A 563 -3.80 25.08 -22.43
C PRO A 563 -4.41 25.36 -21.04
N PHE A 564 -3.56 25.32 -20.01
CA PHE A 564 -3.90 25.81 -18.66
C PHE A 564 -4.11 27.33 -18.66
N SER A 565 -4.83 27.84 -17.65
CA SER A 565 -4.94 29.29 -17.47
C SER A 565 -3.70 29.83 -16.72
N PRO A 566 -3.25 31.07 -16.99
CA PRO A 566 -2.11 31.68 -16.28
C PRO A 566 -2.31 31.75 -14.76
N GLU A 567 -3.56 31.83 -14.31
CA GLU A 567 -3.94 31.84 -12.90
C GLU A 567 -3.55 30.53 -12.19
N THR A 568 -3.58 29.38 -12.88
CA THR A 568 -3.21 28.09 -12.28
C THR A 568 -1.73 28.06 -11.85
N THR A 569 -0.82 28.67 -12.63
CA THR A 569 0.59 28.84 -12.22
C THR A 569 0.71 29.76 -11.00
N LYS A 570 -0.08 30.85 -10.93
CA LYS A 570 -0.11 31.75 -9.76
C LYS A 570 -0.63 31.05 -8.50
N GLU A 571 -1.56 30.12 -8.65
CA GLU A 571 -2.06 29.29 -7.55
C GLU A 571 -1.05 28.21 -7.14
N ALA A 572 -0.32 27.61 -8.09
CA ALA A 572 0.77 26.68 -7.79
C ALA A 572 1.88 27.34 -6.98
N TYR A 573 2.26 28.58 -7.29
CA TYR A 573 3.19 29.36 -6.45
C TYR A 573 2.70 29.51 -5.01
N LYS A 574 1.41 29.83 -4.79
CA LYS A 574 0.83 29.89 -3.43
C LYS A 574 0.83 28.55 -2.72
N ALA A 575 0.50 27.47 -3.43
CA ALA A 575 0.48 26.13 -2.88
C ALA A 575 1.88 25.70 -2.42
N VAL A 576 2.93 26.01 -3.19
CA VAL A 576 4.30 25.66 -2.79
C VAL A 576 4.92 26.62 -1.77
N GLN A 577 4.50 27.89 -1.74
CA GLN A 577 4.83 28.83 -0.67
C GLN A 577 4.26 28.34 0.68
N LEU A 578 2.98 27.96 0.70
CA LEU A 578 2.33 27.38 1.87
C LEU A 578 3.01 26.07 2.30
N TYR A 579 3.39 25.21 1.35
CA TYR A 579 4.11 23.96 1.63
C TYR A 579 5.46 24.20 2.32
N GLU A 580 6.32 25.09 1.81
CA GLU A 580 7.61 25.37 2.48
C GLU A 580 7.39 26.09 3.82
N ALA A 581 6.39 26.98 3.94
CA ALA A 581 6.05 27.61 5.22
C ALA A 581 5.66 26.58 6.29
N MET A 582 4.80 25.62 5.94
CA MET A 582 4.45 24.49 6.82
C MET A 582 5.65 23.59 7.16
N CYS A 583 6.67 23.50 6.29
CA CYS A 583 7.89 22.74 6.55
C CYS A 583 8.95 23.51 7.35
N ALA A 584 8.90 24.85 7.33
CA ALA A 584 9.78 25.75 8.08
C ALA A 584 9.22 26.11 9.48
N TYR A 585 7.90 26.00 9.67
CA TYR A 585 7.22 26.38 10.92
C TYR A 585 7.74 25.56 12.12
N PRO A 586 8.33 26.19 13.16
CA PRO A 586 9.03 25.46 14.23
C PRO A 586 8.19 24.48 15.06
N GLU A 587 6.87 24.69 15.13
CA GLU A 587 5.93 23.85 15.88
C GLU A 587 5.09 22.94 14.95
N ALA A 588 5.51 22.78 13.69
CA ALA A 588 4.80 21.93 12.73
C ALA A 588 4.69 20.48 13.26
N PRO A 589 3.50 19.86 13.25
CA PRO A 589 3.33 18.48 13.67
C PRO A 589 4.26 17.52 12.92
N ASN A 590 4.87 16.56 13.64
CA ASN A 590 5.68 15.50 13.00
C ASN A 590 4.90 14.86 11.86
N GLY A 591 5.54 14.67 10.70
CA GLY A 591 4.90 14.13 9.49
C GLY A 591 4.26 15.18 8.57
N THR A 592 4.24 16.47 8.92
CA THR A 592 3.68 17.55 8.08
C THR A 592 4.17 17.52 6.63
N MET A 593 5.48 17.37 6.40
CA MET A 593 6.06 17.27 5.05
C MET A 593 5.49 16.08 4.26
N LEU A 594 5.27 14.94 4.92
CA LEU A 594 4.76 13.70 4.32
C LEU A 594 3.27 13.79 3.98
N GLU A 595 2.49 14.52 4.77
CA GLU A 595 1.06 14.76 4.50
C GLU A 595 0.82 15.83 3.43
N ALA A 596 1.77 16.76 3.26
CA ALA A 596 1.67 17.87 2.32
C ALA A 596 2.27 17.57 0.93
N GLN A 597 3.15 16.55 0.81
CA GLN A 597 3.91 16.28 -0.42
C GLN A 597 3.05 16.01 -1.67
N VAL A 598 1.84 15.43 -1.54
CA VAL A 598 0.97 15.15 -2.69
C VAL A 598 0.57 16.46 -3.38
N SER A 599 0.17 17.46 -2.62
CA SER A 599 -0.21 18.78 -3.14
C SER A 599 0.97 19.52 -3.74
N PHE A 600 2.17 19.40 -3.15
CA PHE A 600 3.41 19.90 -3.76
C PHE A 600 3.71 19.23 -5.11
N ALA A 601 3.66 17.90 -5.17
CA ALA A 601 3.94 17.12 -6.38
C ALA A 601 2.97 17.43 -7.52
N ILE A 602 1.71 17.75 -7.20
CA ILE A 602 0.70 18.21 -8.18
C ILE A 602 0.96 19.68 -8.58
N ALA A 603 1.22 20.58 -7.62
CA ALA A 603 1.50 22.00 -7.91
C ALA A 603 2.74 22.18 -8.81
N PHE A 604 3.77 21.34 -8.63
CA PHE A 604 4.98 21.29 -9.46
C PHE A 604 4.69 21.26 -10.98
N LEU A 605 3.59 20.65 -11.42
CA LEU A 605 3.27 20.55 -12.84
C LEU A 605 3.06 21.91 -13.52
N PHE A 606 2.52 22.89 -12.78
CA PHE A 606 2.19 24.24 -13.29
C PHE A 606 3.29 25.27 -13.00
N LEU A 607 4.32 24.91 -12.23
CA LEU A 607 5.50 25.76 -12.06
C LEU A 607 6.32 25.82 -13.36
N PRO A 608 7.02 26.94 -13.63
CA PRO A 608 7.97 27.03 -14.74
C PRO A 608 9.04 25.92 -14.72
N LYS A 609 9.71 25.72 -15.86
CA LYS A 609 10.78 24.72 -16.03
C LYS A 609 12.13 25.39 -16.34
N ASP A 610 12.33 26.61 -15.83
CA ASP A 610 13.61 27.29 -15.85
C ASP A 610 14.60 26.63 -14.88
N GLN A 611 15.90 26.95 -15.01
CA GLN A 611 16.95 26.31 -14.23
C GLN A 611 16.81 26.51 -12.71
N LYS A 612 16.35 27.67 -12.24
CA LYS A 612 16.19 27.94 -10.80
C LYS A 612 15.01 27.12 -10.26
N THR A 613 13.86 27.18 -10.94
CA THR A 613 12.67 26.41 -10.55
C THR A 613 12.93 24.91 -10.58
N THR A 614 13.55 24.39 -11.64
CA THR A 614 13.94 22.97 -11.75
C THR A 614 14.85 22.54 -10.60
N GLN A 615 15.93 23.28 -10.30
CA GLN A 615 16.86 22.89 -9.23
C GLN A 615 16.25 23.06 -7.83
N TRP A 616 15.35 24.03 -7.61
CA TRP A 616 14.57 24.10 -6.39
C TRP A 616 13.60 22.91 -6.23
N CYS A 617 12.84 22.56 -7.28
CA CYS A 617 11.93 21.40 -7.26
C CYS A 617 12.69 20.10 -6.97
N ARG A 618 13.84 19.88 -7.62
CA ARG A 618 14.72 18.72 -7.39
C ARG A 618 15.23 18.65 -5.94
N ARG A 619 15.61 19.79 -5.33
CA ARG A 619 15.97 19.86 -3.90
C ARG A 619 14.78 19.49 -3.00
N THR A 620 13.57 20.00 -3.26
CA THR A 620 12.42 19.71 -2.40
C THR A 620 11.90 18.27 -2.57
N PHE A 621 11.90 17.69 -3.77
CA PHE A 621 11.65 16.25 -3.93
C PHE A 621 12.70 15.38 -3.22
N ALA A 622 13.98 15.79 -3.20
CA ALA A 622 15.02 15.12 -2.42
C ALA A 622 14.77 15.19 -0.90
N LYS A 623 14.30 16.34 -0.36
CA LYS A 623 13.87 16.46 1.05
C LYS A 623 12.75 15.46 1.39
N ILE A 624 11.75 15.33 0.51
CA ILE A 624 10.59 14.44 0.71
C ILE A 624 11.01 12.97 0.74
N GLU A 625 11.82 12.51 -0.22
CA GLU A 625 12.30 11.12 -0.23
C GLU A 625 13.23 10.83 0.94
N ALA A 626 14.11 11.78 1.31
CA ALA A 626 14.96 11.66 2.50
C ALA A 626 14.15 11.52 3.80
N SER A 627 12.95 12.11 3.84
CA SER A 627 12.01 12.03 4.97
C SER A 627 11.17 10.74 4.99
N GLY A 628 11.26 9.91 3.95
CA GLY A 628 10.68 8.57 3.93
C GLY A 628 9.47 8.33 3.03
N TYR A 629 9.06 9.30 2.20
CA TYR A 629 8.08 9.05 1.15
C TYR A 629 8.80 8.85 -0.20
N ILE A 630 8.93 7.62 -0.66
CA ILE A 630 9.70 7.29 -1.87
C ILE A 630 8.82 7.40 -3.11
N TYR A 631 9.20 8.25 -4.07
CA TYR A 631 8.53 8.26 -5.38
C TYR A 631 9.00 7.07 -6.21
N SER A 632 8.04 6.39 -6.82
CA SER A 632 8.31 5.28 -7.72
C SER A 632 9.15 5.72 -8.92
N ASP A 633 9.95 4.81 -9.43
CA ASP A 633 10.91 5.09 -10.50
C ASP A 633 10.24 5.69 -11.75
N VAL A 634 9.08 5.16 -12.14
CA VAL A 634 8.27 5.66 -13.26
C VAL A 634 7.83 7.11 -13.05
N LEU A 635 7.42 7.48 -11.82
CA LEU A 635 6.93 8.83 -11.53
C LEU A 635 8.08 9.83 -11.44
N ARG A 636 9.17 9.47 -10.73
CA ARG A 636 10.39 10.30 -10.61
C ARG A 636 11.02 10.55 -11.99
N ASN A 637 11.17 9.53 -12.82
CA ASN A 637 11.80 9.70 -14.14
C ASN A 637 10.96 10.56 -15.09
N ARG A 638 9.62 10.52 -15.01
CA ARG A 638 8.75 11.46 -15.75
C ARG A 638 8.81 12.89 -15.24
N MET A 639 8.91 13.08 -13.92
CA MET A 639 9.08 14.42 -13.35
C MET A 639 10.42 15.02 -13.75
N LEU A 640 11.50 14.22 -13.77
CA LEU A 640 12.81 14.59 -14.33
C LEU A 640 12.71 14.94 -15.84
N GLU A 641 12.10 14.07 -16.65
CA GLU A 641 11.86 14.31 -18.08
C GLU A 641 11.07 15.62 -18.32
N SER A 642 10.07 15.92 -17.51
CA SER A 642 9.29 17.17 -17.56
C SER A 642 10.08 18.44 -17.17
N MET A 643 11.27 18.27 -16.57
CA MET A 643 12.24 19.34 -16.29
C MET A 643 13.38 19.40 -17.32
N GLY A 644 13.36 18.55 -18.35
CA GLY A 644 14.45 18.41 -19.33
C GLY A 644 15.66 17.62 -18.81
N GLU A 645 15.52 16.91 -17.69
CA GLU A 645 16.57 16.12 -17.05
C GLU A 645 16.54 14.66 -17.53
N GLY A 646 17.69 13.98 -17.45
CA GLY A 646 17.76 12.54 -17.75
C GLY A 646 17.15 11.67 -16.64
N PRO A 647 16.76 10.41 -16.93
CA PRO A 647 16.29 9.47 -15.92
C PRO A 647 17.38 9.16 -14.88
N SER A 648 16.99 9.05 -13.62
CA SER A 648 17.90 8.92 -12.48
C SER A 648 17.26 8.21 -11.29
N ASP A 649 18.05 7.36 -10.61
CA ASP A 649 17.68 6.74 -9.34
C ASP A 649 17.58 7.76 -8.19
N TRP A 650 18.14 8.97 -8.33
CA TRP A 650 18.06 10.09 -7.38
C TRP A 650 17.67 11.43 -8.02
N TRP A 651 17.09 12.34 -7.23
CA TRP A 651 16.62 13.65 -7.70
C TRP A 651 17.74 14.63 -8.03
N LEU A 652 18.84 14.65 -7.26
CA LEU A 652 19.98 15.54 -7.47
C LEU A 652 21.09 14.84 -8.31
N PRO A 653 21.96 15.60 -9.01
CA PRO A 653 23.07 15.03 -9.78
C PRO A 653 24.01 14.17 -8.91
N GLU A 654 24.67 13.17 -9.51
CA GLU A 654 25.71 12.34 -8.87
C GLU A 654 25.30 11.70 -7.51
N ASP A 655 23.99 11.45 -7.32
CA ASP A 655 23.38 11.04 -6.04
C ASP A 655 23.62 12.03 -4.87
N GLU A 656 23.81 13.33 -5.12
CA GLU A 656 24.14 14.33 -4.09
C GLU A 656 23.12 14.30 -2.93
N GLY A 657 23.62 14.16 -1.70
CA GLY A 657 22.80 14.13 -0.49
C GLY A 657 21.94 12.85 -0.30
N CYS A 658 21.95 11.90 -1.24
CA CYS A 658 21.11 10.69 -1.19
C CYS A 658 21.41 9.82 0.05
N PRO A 659 20.48 9.72 1.03
CA PRO A 659 20.74 8.97 2.26
C PRO A 659 20.95 7.49 1.95
N ARG A 660 21.99 6.89 2.56
CA ARG A 660 22.35 5.48 2.32
C ARG A 660 21.17 4.52 2.53
N ILE A 661 20.34 4.78 3.52
CA ILE A 661 19.13 3.99 3.81
C ILE A 661 18.09 4.10 2.67
N ILE A 662 17.84 5.30 2.13
CA ILE A 662 16.92 5.50 1.00
C ILE A 662 17.40 4.78 -0.25
N ARG A 663 18.71 4.86 -0.57
CA ARG A 663 19.29 4.07 -1.67
C ARG A 663 19.07 2.56 -1.46
N THR A 664 19.38 2.06 -0.26
CA THR A 664 19.18 0.64 0.10
C THR A 664 17.71 0.20 -0.03
N ILE A 665 16.75 1.06 0.34
CA ILE A 665 15.31 0.78 0.20
C ILE A 665 14.91 0.78 -1.29
N LYS A 666 15.40 1.74 -2.09
CA LYS A 666 15.18 1.77 -3.54
C LYS A 666 15.73 0.53 -4.23
N ASP A 667 16.94 0.10 -3.88
CA ASP A 667 17.54 -1.14 -4.39
C ASP A 667 16.62 -2.34 -4.10
N PHE A 668 16.11 -2.46 -2.87
CA PHE A 668 15.15 -3.49 -2.49
C PHE A 668 13.82 -3.42 -3.25
N ILE A 669 13.25 -2.24 -3.50
CA ILE A 669 12.03 -2.08 -4.31
C ILE A 669 12.31 -2.49 -5.76
N LYS A 670 13.48 -2.11 -6.30
CA LYS A 670 13.94 -2.43 -7.66
C LYS A 670 14.15 -3.93 -7.81
N GLU A 671 14.74 -4.60 -6.82
CA GLU A 671 14.79 -6.06 -6.75
C GLU A 671 13.38 -6.67 -6.67
N ARG A 672 12.52 -6.23 -5.73
CA ARG A 672 11.17 -6.78 -5.51
C ARG A 672 10.25 -6.64 -6.73
N THR A 673 10.47 -5.64 -7.57
CA THR A 673 9.70 -5.37 -8.80
C THR A 673 10.30 -5.96 -10.08
N THR A 674 11.62 -6.21 -10.15
CA THR A 674 12.29 -6.73 -11.37
C THR A 674 12.81 -8.17 -11.27
N ALA A 675 12.98 -8.72 -10.06
CA ALA A 675 13.59 -10.04 -9.88
C ALA A 675 12.71 -11.20 -10.41
N PRO A 676 13.31 -12.20 -11.10
CA PRO A 676 12.58 -13.30 -11.71
C PRO A 676 12.17 -14.40 -10.72
N LYS A 677 11.18 -14.10 -9.86
CA LYS A 677 10.39 -15.07 -9.06
C LYS A 677 11.17 -15.90 -8.03
N ASP A 678 11.77 -15.23 -7.05
CA ASP A 678 12.27 -15.86 -5.83
C ASP A 678 11.15 -16.17 -4.82
N GLN A 679 11.46 -16.96 -3.78
CA GLN A 679 10.51 -17.46 -2.79
C GLN A 679 9.65 -16.34 -2.13
N VAL A 680 10.22 -15.15 -1.91
CA VAL A 680 9.50 -13.99 -1.34
C VAL A 680 8.55 -13.35 -2.37
N SER A 681 8.90 -13.38 -3.67
CA SER A 681 7.99 -12.99 -4.76
C SER A 681 6.89 -14.04 -4.94
N ASP A 682 7.18 -15.32 -4.69
CA ASP A 682 6.18 -16.38 -4.60
C ASP A 682 5.27 -16.19 -3.37
N ASP A 683 5.77 -15.77 -2.21
CA ASP A 683 4.97 -15.44 -1.02
C ASP A 683 4.05 -14.21 -1.23
N LEU A 684 4.53 -13.18 -1.93
CA LEU A 684 3.71 -12.01 -2.31
C LEU A 684 2.73 -12.33 -3.46
N ARG A 685 3.08 -13.24 -4.37
CA ARG A 685 2.14 -13.77 -5.37
C ARG A 685 1.14 -14.74 -4.74
N GLU A 686 1.49 -15.43 -3.67
CA GLU A 686 0.56 -16.18 -2.83
C GLU A 686 -0.31 -15.25 -1.98
N MET A 687 0.17 -14.09 -1.52
CA MET A 687 -0.72 -13.05 -0.96
C MET A 687 -1.76 -12.62 -2.01
N ARG A 688 -1.34 -12.31 -3.25
CA ARG A 688 -2.27 -12.09 -4.37
C ARG A 688 -3.18 -13.30 -4.64
N GLY A 689 -2.67 -14.52 -4.50
CA GLY A 689 -3.44 -15.77 -4.63
C GLY A 689 -4.45 -15.99 -3.50
N ILE A 690 -4.14 -15.55 -2.29
CA ILE A 690 -4.97 -15.60 -1.09
C ILE A 690 -6.05 -14.52 -1.17
N PHE A 691 -5.73 -13.31 -1.63
CA PHE A 691 -6.73 -12.29 -1.94
C PHE A 691 -7.65 -12.73 -3.10
N ASN A 692 -7.11 -13.32 -4.16
CA ASN A 692 -7.91 -14.00 -5.21
C ASN A 692 -8.65 -15.27 -4.73
N SER A 693 -8.37 -15.77 -3.52
CA SER A 693 -9.14 -16.84 -2.87
C SER A 693 -10.21 -16.27 -1.91
N LEU A 694 -9.99 -15.08 -1.35
CA LEU A 694 -11.01 -14.33 -0.60
C LEU A 694 -12.12 -13.81 -1.52
N THR A 695 -11.86 -13.69 -2.83
CA THR A 695 -12.89 -13.43 -3.86
C THR A 695 -13.67 -14.67 -4.32
N ILE A 696 -13.47 -15.86 -3.72
CA ILE A 696 -14.16 -17.12 -4.10
C ILE A 696 -14.60 -17.89 -2.85
N SER A 697 -15.84 -18.40 -2.85
CA SER A 697 -16.55 -19.08 -1.75
C SER A 697 -17.05 -18.16 -0.62
N ASP A 698 -18.35 -18.14 -0.25
CA ASP A 698 -19.53 -18.78 -0.84
C ASP A 698 -20.74 -17.83 -0.73
N SER A 699 -21.48 -17.64 -1.83
CA SER A 699 -22.81 -17.02 -1.83
C SER A 699 -23.86 -18.10 -2.13
N PRO A 700 -24.94 -18.23 -1.36
CA PRO A 700 -26.02 -19.17 -1.68
C PRO A 700 -26.79 -18.70 -2.94
N ASN A 701 -27.32 -19.64 -3.71
CA ASN A 701 -28.12 -19.33 -4.90
C ASN A 701 -29.36 -18.51 -4.52
N SER A 702 -29.46 -17.31 -5.10
CA SER A 702 -30.64 -16.45 -5.01
C SER A 702 -31.51 -16.63 -6.26
N ASP A 703 -32.31 -17.69 -6.31
CA ASP A 703 -33.25 -17.89 -7.42
C ASP A 703 -34.42 -16.89 -7.37
N THR A 704 -34.65 -16.25 -8.53
CA THR A 704 -35.92 -15.62 -8.95
C THR A 704 -36.56 -14.53 -8.07
N MET A 705 -36.43 -13.27 -8.49
CA MET A 705 -37.54 -12.31 -8.38
C MET A 705 -37.76 -11.58 -9.72
N THR A 706 -38.96 -11.74 -10.28
CA THR A 706 -39.37 -11.14 -11.55
C THR A 706 -39.95 -9.75 -11.29
N VAL A 707 -39.41 -8.71 -11.93
CA VAL A 707 -40.00 -7.37 -11.88
C VAL A 707 -41.15 -7.27 -12.90
N THR A 708 -42.40 -7.21 -12.41
CA THR A 708 -43.55 -6.80 -13.23
C THR A 708 -43.63 -5.28 -13.29
N SER A 709 -43.33 -4.70 -14.45
CA SER A 709 -43.58 -3.27 -14.70
C SER A 709 -45.08 -2.98 -14.65
N ALA A 710 -45.48 -1.90 -13.98
CA ALA A 710 -46.83 -1.35 -14.05
C ALA A 710 -46.80 -0.08 -14.90
N GLU A 711 -47.58 -0.04 -15.98
CA GLU A 711 -47.76 1.15 -16.80
C GLU A 711 -48.68 2.18 -16.13
N GLY A 712 -48.65 3.42 -16.62
CA GLY A 712 -49.28 4.56 -15.97
C GLY A 712 -50.81 4.57 -16.00
N SER A 713 -51.41 5.50 -15.26
CA SER A 713 -52.84 5.77 -15.28
C SER A 713 -53.09 7.27 -15.16
N GLN A 714 -53.78 7.86 -16.14
CA GLN A 714 -54.38 9.18 -16.03
C GLN A 714 -55.87 9.10 -16.38
N SER A 715 -56.69 9.60 -15.45
CA SER A 715 -57.99 10.25 -15.65
C SER A 715 -58.98 9.67 -16.66
N THR A 716 -60.09 9.11 -16.15
CA THR A 716 -61.43 9.57 -16.58
C THR A 716 -62.52 9.27 -15.56
N MET A 717 -63.38 10.28 -15.30
CA MET A 717 -64.57 10.30 -14.42
C MET A 717 -64.36 10.07 -12.92
#